data_AF-A0A1G4K467-F1
#
_entry.id   AF-A0A1G4K467-F1
#
_cell.length_a   1.000
_cell.length_b   1.000
_cell.length_c   1.000
_cell.angle_alpha   90.00
_cell.angle_beta   90.00
_cell.angle_gamma   90.00
#
_symmetry.space_group_name_H-M   'P 1'
#
loop_
_entity.id
_entity.type
_entity.pdbx_description
1 polymer ?
#
loop_
_entity_poly.entity_id
_entity_poly.type
_entity_poly.pdbx_seq_one_letter_code
_entity_poly.pdbx_strand_id
1 'polypeptide(L)'
;MASHELVHELVYTFWSEDYITGIKSLLDAITDDITNIEKTIELTKRVNTEVIGKALRNLKDVIGANELNSDDQSLFSVLQQQQVKGLALYAGRLQSIENWDAENKHLADLVSLVFEFKEFYKDSKEILNGNYGSCSKRSAESRNYMDYCDKIHRAISKYSGNVEEDNEVKFKVPEILPEFPTISFPFELDPKFKFNDESNFSSFLIELQGGTAHSNRLVPFPGLPRQYFASEALFKALRKKDPHLDNSTFNLERIGQILLDKGIICQYNDVLGVKAKFESNDFYVWIPCEKMDTTVSKQEPSVRGKALFSDLLHRIQESRVNLPPLKSVQDLTRERKHLEEQNELYLKSCLALDLCTTQLEIELRKCMLQYAKMSRRKCLKLNAAACDFAARYGSALNVQFSVQGGDIDKELDRMYARNLGTVGFYTPGDKIYFKQFKPDRFGITSLLFSQDISQAVTDERGKSLVLQMLLTKLLEFSASEVAKAWSAPLDFTRVGEFRRDCLKEFHSSNGDARMAMETALAKRQRPVTELVGMIKYWLLELSDSLIPAVAYQDMLEGEIERALEKCPAESLANLLTICDHFQWLTEKTESGDTLTQLLETYSDFPVCHCFVRHRLRNPQHWRSLSRHFAKLLAAKDQIQKMHETRLKDVPKIPEIAAAHYMEPELKSTGHLALPQDSDTEFVPRPFKTSVVETTPVRPSSKRLSGINLLASTPSPCSSPVPTGRVSSP
;
A
#
# COMPACT_ATOMS: atom_id res chain seq x y z
N MET A 1 0.69 13.66 29.48
CA MET A 1 1.51 13.70 28.24
C MET A 1 1.26 12.48 27.37
N ALA A 2 1.25 11.25 27.90
CA ALA A 2 0.94 10.02 27.15
C ALA A 2 -0.33 10.05 26.26
N SER A 3 -1.36 10.82 26.64
CA SER A 3 -2.63 10.87 25.91
C SER A 3 -2.60 11.64 24.57
N HIS A 4 -1.64 12.55 24.39
CA HIS A 4 -1.45 13.25 23.11
C HIS A 4 -0.61 12.42 22.15
N GLU A 5 0.42 11.73 22.65
CA GLU A 5 1.33 10.88 21.86
C GLU A 5 0.58 9.78 21.09
N LEU A 6 -0.47 9.21 21.68
CA LEU A 6 -1.25 8.13 21.07
C LEU A 6 -2.00 8.53 19.78
N VAL A 7 -2.67 9.68 19.80
CA VAL A 7 -3.43 10.19 18.63
C VAL A 7 -2.48 10.40 17.46
N HIS A 8 -1.28 10.82 17.82
CA HIS A 8 -0.22 11.21 16.94
C HIS A 8 0.41 10.00 16.23
N GLU A 9 0.64 8.90 16.95
CA GLU A 9 1.22 7.69 16.37
C GLU A 9 0.32 7.06 15.29
N LEU A 10 -1.00 6.97 15.56
CA LEU A 10 -1.95 6.38 14.61
C LEU A 10 -2.07 7.12 13.27
N VAL A 11 -1.79 8.43 13.24
CA VAL A 11 -1.87 9.26 12.02
C VAL A 11 -0.80 8.86 11.00
N TYR A 12 0.23 8.10 11.40
CA TYR A 12 1.30 7.64 10.49
C TYR A 12 1.28 6.15 10.21
N THR A 13 0.30 5.45 10.75
CA THR A 13 0.24 3.99 10.68
C THR A 13 -0.17 3.51 9.29
N PHE A 14 -1.01 4.26 8.57
CA PHE A 14 -1.71 3.78 7.38
C PHE A 14 -1.23 4.39 6.06
N TRP A 15 -0.04 4.99 6.02
CA TRP A 15 0.55 5.42 4.75
C TRP A 15 1.13 4.22 3.98
N SER A 16 1.11 4.28 2.65
CA SER A 16 1.78 3.28 1.81
C SER A 16 2.19 3.94 0.49
N GLU A 17 3.20 3.37 -0.18
CA GLU A 17 3.67 3.85 -1.49
C GLU A 17 2.55 3.85 -2.53
N ASP A 18 1.72 2.80 -2.57
CA ASP A 18 0.63 2.62 -3.53
C ASP A 18 -0.70 3.26 -3.12
N TYR A 19 -0.76 3.90 -1.95
CA TYR A 19 -1.93 4.43 -1.22
C TYR A 19 -3.09 3.44 -0.97
N ILE A 20 -3.42 2.56 -1.91
CA ILE A 20 -4.53 1.61 -1.83
C ILE A 20 -4.32 0.58 -0.72
N THR A 21 -3.09 0.12 -0.52
CA THR A 21 -2.77 -0.81 0.57
C THR A 21 -2.97 -0.13 1.93
N GLY A 22 -2.55 1.13 2.06
CA GLY A 22 -2.79 1.94 3.26
C GLY A 22 -4.26 2.23 3.53
N ILE A 23 -5.01 2.65 2.51
CA ILE A 23 -6.47 2.88 2.58
C ILE A 23 -7.19 1.60 3.01
N LYS A 24 -6.89 0.47 2.38
CA LYS A 24 -7.48 -0.83 2.72
C LYS A 24 -7.19 -1.20 4.17
N SER A 25 -5.93 -1.06 4.60
CA SER A 25 -5.51 -1.39 5.96
C SER A 25 -6.21 -0.52 7.02
N LEU A 26 -6.41 0.78 6.73
CA LEU A 26 -7.19 1.67 7.59
C LEU A 26 -8.66 1.22 7.70
N LEU A 27 -9.30 0.92 6.55
CA LEU A 27 -10.69 0.49 6.50
C LEU A 27 -10.90 -0.87 7.18
N ASP A 28 -9.95 -1.79 7.03
CA ASP A 28 -9.95 -3.10 7.69
C ASP A 28 -9.80 -2.92 9.22
N ALA A 29 -8.90 -2.03 9.67
CA ALA A 29 -8.76 -1.71 11.10
C ALA A 29 -10.04 -1.12 11.72
N ILE A 30 -10.73 -0.24 10.98
CA ILE A 30 -12.04 0.30 11.38
C ILE A 30 -13.09 -0.83 11.49
N THR A 31 -13.11 -1.75 10.52
CA THR A 31 -14.04 -2.89 10.49
C THR A 31 -13.80 -3.87 11.63
N ASP A 32 -12.53 -4.15 11.93
CA ASP A 32 -12.11 -4.95 13.07
C ASP A 32 -12.60 -4.32 14.39
N ASP A 33 -12.46 -3.01 14.54
CA ASP A 33 -12.92 -2.29 15.73
C ASP A 33 -14.43 -2.32 15.91
N ILE A 34 -15.20 -2.15 14.83
CA ILE A 34 -16.66 -2.35 14.83
C ILE A 34 -16.98 -3.76 15.35
N THR A 35 -16.34 -4.78 14.76
CA THR A 35 -16.56 -6.19 15.10
C THR A 35 -16.22 -6.48 16.56
N ASN A 36 -15.14 -5.92 17.08
CA ASN A 36 -14.70 -6.12 18.46
C ASN A 36 -15.69 -5.49 19.47
N ILE A 37 -16.20 -4.29 19.18
CA ILE A 37 -17.20 -3.64 20.04
C ILE A 37 -18.52 -4.43 19.99
N GLU A 38 -18.97 -4.86 18.81
CA GLU A 38 -20.19 -5.67 18.65
C GLU A 38 -20.11 -7.00 19.40
N LYS A 39 -18.98 -7.71 19.31
CA LYS A 39 -18.74 -8.94 20.07
C LYS A 39 -18.84 -8.71 21.58
N THR A 40 -18.32 -7.57 22.06
CA THR A 40 -18.40 -7.21 23.49
C THR A 40 -19.85 -6.96 23.91
N ILE A 41 -20.62 -6.22 23.10
CA ILE A 41 -22.04 -5.97 23.33
C ILE A 41 -22.82 -7.30 23.34
N GLU A 42 -22.57 -8.18 22.37
CA GLU A 42 -23.26 -9.46 22.23
C GLU A 42 -22.93 -10.43 23.36
N LEU A 43 -21.66 -10.53 23.76
CA LEU A 43 -21.24 -11.32 24.92
C LEU A 43 -22.01 -10.89 26.16
N THR A 44 -22.05 -9.59 26.38
CA THR A 44 -22.71 -9.00 27.54
C THR A 44 -24.21 -9.29 27.56
N LYS A 45 -24.91 -9.08 26.43
CA LYS A 45 -26.33 -9.42 26.29
C LYS A 45 -26.61 -10.91 26.50
N ARG A 46 -25.74 -11.80 25.99
CA ARG A 46 -25.88 -13.25 26.18
C ARG A 46 -25.70 -13.64 27.64
N VAL A 47 -24.71 -13.10 28.34
CA VAL A 47 -24.56 -13.35 29.78
C VAL A 47 -25.82 -12.89 30.52
N ASN A 48 -26.34 -11.71 30.20
CA ASN A 48 -27.53 -11.19 30.85
C ASN A 48 -28.78 -12.06 30.61
N THR A 49 -29.07 -12.37 29.35
CA THR A 49 -30.31 -13.06 28.95
C THR A 49 -30.26 -14.58 29.11
N GLU A 50 -29.15 -15.22 28.72
CA GLU A 50 -29.03 -16.67 28.67
C GLU A 50 -28.49 -17.26 29.97
N VAL A 51 -27.71 -16.52 30.74
CA VAL A 51 -27.13 -17.01 32.01
C VAL A 51 -27.92 -16.46 33.19
N ILE A 52 -27.92 -15.13 33.37
CA ILE A 52 -28.54 -14.49 34.54
C ILE A 52 -30.06 -14.63 34.51
N GLY A 53 -30.71 -14.30 33.38
CA GLY A 53 -32.16 -14.40 33.27
C GLY A 53 -32.68 -15.84 33.41
N LYS A 54 -31.97 -16.85 32.89
CA LYS A 54 -32.33 -18.26 33.11
C LYS A 54 -32.14 -18.69 34.57
N ALA A 55 -31.02 -18.31 35.19
CA ALA A 55 -30.76 -18.61 36.59
C ALA A 55 -31.81 -17.97 37.51
N LEU A 56 -32.19 -16.72 37.23
CA LEU A 56 -33.21 -16.01 38.00
C LEU A 56 -34.59 -16.68 37.88
N ARG A 57 -35.00 -17.08 36.66
CA ARG A 57 -36.27 -17.80 36.47
C ARG A 57 -36.30 -19.10 37.28
N ASN A 58 -35.27 -19.93 37.15
CA ASN A 58 -35.18 -21.18 37.90
C ASN A 58 -35.20 -20.96 39.42
N LEU A 59 -34.53 -19.91 39.92
CA LEU A 59 -34.57 -19.55 41.34
C LEU A 59 -35.96 -19.12 41.79
N LYS A 60 -36.66 -18.31 41.00
CA LYS A 60 -38.04 -17.90 41.28
C LYS A 60 -39.00 -19.07 41.31
N ASP A 61 -38.85 -20.03 40.39
CA ASP A 61 -39.66 -21.25 40.36
C ASP A 61 -39.45 -22.10 41.62
N VAL A 62 -38.19 -22.28 42.04
CA VAL A 62 -37.86 -23.01 43.28
C VAL A 62 -38.40 -22.29 44.52
N ILE A 63 -38.30 -20.96 44.58
CA ILE A 63 -38.86 -20.15 45.67
C ILE A 63 -40.37 -20.34 45.74
N GLY A 64 -41.08 -20.15 44.63
CA GLY A 64 -42.55 -20.25 44.57
C GLY A 64 -43.06 -21.65 44.89
N ALA A 65 -42.37 -22.71 44.46
CA ALA A 65 -42.73 -24.09 44.78
C ALA A 65 -42.57 -24.46 46.27
N ASN A 66 -41.83 -23.65 47.04
CA ASN A 66 -41.50 -23.91 48.45
C ASN A 66 -42.05 -22.83 49.40
N GLU A 67 -42.95 -21.94 48.93
CA GLU A 67 -43.65 -21.01 49.80
C GLU A 67 -44.61 -21.76 50.74
N LEU A 68 -44.28 -21.78 52.03
CA LEU A 68 -45.09 -22.39 53.08
C LEU A 68 -46.12 -21.41 53.64
N ASN A 69 -47.27 -21.93 54.08
CA ASN A 69 -48.24 -21.18 54.89
C ASN A 69 -47.59 -20.68 56.19
N SER A 70 -47.84 -19.41 56.53
CA SER A 70 -47.19 -18.69 57.64
C SER A 70 -47.42 -19.27 59.03
N ASP A 71 -48.39 -20.17 59.17
CA ASP A 71 -48.93 -20.59 60.47
C ASP A 71 -48.27 -21.87 61.02
N ASP A 72 -47.48 -22.58 60.21
CA ASP A 72 -46.77 -23.78 60.67
C ASP A 72 -45.41 -23.43 61.30
N GLN A 73 -45.31 -23.61 62.63
CA GLN A 73 -44.10 -23.37 63.41
C GLN A 73 -43.20 -24.61 63.59
N SER A 74 -43.41 -25.68 62.82
CA SER A 74 -42.50 -26.83 62.88
C SER A 74 -41.06 -26.42 62.54
N LEU A 75 -40.08 -27.11 63.14
CA LEU A 75 -38.65 -26.86 62.86
C LEU A 75 -38.33 -26.96 61.37
N PHE A 76 -38.97 -27.92 60.68
CA PHE A 76 -38.84 -28.09 59.23
C PHE A 76 -39.32 -26.84 58.49
N SER A 77 -40.50 -26.32 58.84
CA SER A 77 -41.09 -25.14 58.23
C SER A 77 -40.26 -23.88 58.48
N VAL A 78 -39.70 -23.72 59.69
CA VAL A 78 -38.76 -22.63 60.00
C VAL A 78 -37.48 -22.74 59.16
N LEU A 79 -36.87 -23.92 59.05
CA LEU A 79 -35.66 -24.13 58.26
C LEU A 79 -35.92 -23.91 56.77
N GLN A 80 -37.03 -24.40 56.24
CA GLN A 80 -37.42 -24.19 54.84
C GLN A 80 -37.67 -22.70 54.56
N GLN A 81 -38.38 -21.98 55.44
CA GLN A 81 -38.55 -20.53 55.32
C GLN A 81 -37.21 -19.77 55.33
N GLN A 82 -36.25 -20.18 56.17
CA GLN A 82 -34.91 -19.60 56.17
C GLN A 82 -34.17 -19.85 54.84
N GLN A 83 -34.25 -21.06 54.30
CA GLN A 83 -33.67 -21.40 53.00
C GLN A 83 -34.31 -20.59 51.87
N VAL A 84 -35.64 -20.50 51.82
CA VAL A 84 -36.37 -19.70 50.83
C VAL A 84 -36.01 -18.22 50.93
N LYS A 85 -35.89 -17.66 52.15
CA LYS A 85 -35.39 -16.29 52.35
C LYS A 85 -33.98 -16.10 51.80
N GLY A 86 -33.09 -17.06 52.01
CA GLY A 86 -31.74 -17.05 51.44
C GLY A 86 -31.75 -17.05 49.91
N LEU A 87 -32.54 -17.93 49.29
CA LEU A 87 -32.70 -17.99 47.83
C LEU A 87 -33.31 -16.70 47.27
N ALA A 88 -34.31 -16.12 47.95
CA ALA A 88 -34.93 -14.86 47.57
C ALA A 88 -33.93 -13.69 47.60
N LEU A 89 -33.02 -13.66 48.59
CA LEU A 89 -31.93 -12.69 48.63
C LEU A 89 -31.03 -12.82 47.39
N TYR A 90 -30.64 -14.04 47.02
CA TYR A 90 -29.84 -14.29 45.81
C TYR A 90 -30.60 -13.92 44.53
N ALA A 91 -31.88 -14.26 44.43
CA ALA A 91 -32.73 -13.87 43.31
C ALA A 91 -32.80 -12.33 43.18
N GLY A 92 -32.94 -11.61 44.30
CA GLY A 92 -32.91 -10.14 44.31
C GLY A 92 -31.58 -9.57 43.79
N ARG A 93 -30.45 -10.19 44.16
CA ARG A 93 -29.12 -9.80 43.65
C ARG A 93 -28.94 -10.10 42.16
N LEU A 94 -29.46 -11.22 41.67
CA LEU A 94 -29.41 -11.53 40.23
C LEU A 94 -30.36 -10.64 39.43
N GLN A 95 -31.50 -10.25 40.01
CA GLN A 95 -32.45 -9.36 39.36
C GLN A 95 -31.89 -7.94 39.18
N SER A 96 -31.05 -7.45 40.11
CA SER A 96 -30.35 -6.17 39.90
C SER A 96 -29.28 -6.24 38.80
N ILE A 97 -28.76 -7.43 38.49
CA ILE A 97 -27.92 -7.65 37.31
C ILE A 97 -28.78 -7.78 36.05
N GLU A 98 -29.92 -8.49 36.08
CA GLU A 98 -30.76 -8.70 34.90
C GLU A 98 -31.21 -7.38 34.25
N ASN A 99 -31.53 -6.38 35.07
CA ASN A 99 -31.92 -5.04 34.63
C ASN A 99 -30.74 -4.19 34.10
N TRP A 100 -29.51 -4.72 34.16
CA TRP A 100 -28.31 -3.98 33.78
C TRP A 100 -28.34 -3.56 32.32
N ASP A 101 -28.79 -4.39 31.37
CA ASP A 101 -28.82 -3.99 29.95
C ASP A 101 -29.70 -2.75 29.70
N ALA A 102 -30.78 -2.59 30.46
CA ALA A 102 -31.71 -1.47 30.35
C ALA A 102 -31.20 -0.20 31.06
N GLU A 103 -30.47 -0.38 32.16
CA GLU A 103 -29.98 0.72 33.01
C GLU A 103 -28.53 1.13 32.70
N ASN A 104 -27.80 0.32 31.93
CA ASN A 104 -26.37 0.53 31.73
C ASN A 104 -26.09 1.57 30.64
N LYS A 105 -25.81 2.78 31.11
CA LYS A 105 -25.25 3.88 30.32
C LYS A 105 -24.05 3.46 29.46
N HIS A 106 -23.15 2.61 29.98
CA HIS A 106 -21.96 2.19 29.25
C HIS A 106 -22.26 1.25 28.08
N LEU A 107 -23.27 0.37 28.20
CA LEU A 107 -23.69 -0.46 27.07
C LEU A 107 -24.33 0.40 25.98
N ALA A 108 -25.18 1.36 26.35
CA ALA A 108 -25.73 2.34 25.43
C ALA A 108 -24.64 3.17 24.74
N ASP A 109 -23.61 3.58 25.50
CA ASP A 109 -22.44 4.29 24.97
C ASP A 109 -21.66 3.46 23.94
N LEU A 110 -21.56 2.14 24.11
CA LEU A 110 -20.92 1.23 23.16
C LEU A 110 -21.77 1.04 21.90
N VAL A 111 -23.09 0.88 22.03
CA VAL A 111 -24.02 0.79 20.88
C VAL A 111 -23.97 2.06 20.04
N SER A 112 -24.01 3.23 20.69
CA SER A 112 -23.84 4.53 20.05
C SER A 112 -22.47 4.62 19.35
N LEU A 113 -21.40 4.13 19.99
CA LEU A 113 -20.07 4.13 19.39
C LEU A 113 -20.00 3.25 18.13
N VAL A 114 -20.62 2.07 18.11
CA VAL A 114 -20.71 1.21 16.91
C VAL A 114 -21.38 1.94 15.76
N PHE A 115 -22.48 2.65 16.04
CA PHE A 115 -23.17 3.45 15.03
C PHE A 115 -22.25 4.53 14.45
N GLU A 116 -21.58 5.31 15.31
CA GLU A 116 -20.60 6.32 14.89
C GLU A 116 -19.48 5.72 14.01
N PHE A 117 -18.93 4.55 14.38
CA PHE A 117 -17.90 3.88 13.59
C PHE A 117 -18.41 3.41 12.23
N LYS A 118 -19.65 2.92 12.14
CA LYS A 118 -20.25 2.47 10.88
C LYS A 118 -20.49 3.63 9.92
N GLU A 119 -20.98 4.76 10.41
CA GLU A 119 -21.10 5.99 9.62
C GLU A 119 -19.72 6.45 9.15
N PHE A 120 -18.77 6.57 10.07
CA PHE A 120 -17.40 6.96 9.74
C PHE A 120 -16.73 6.03 8.72
N TYR A 121 -16.93 4.70 8.82
CA TYR A 121 -16.45 3.73 7.85
C TYR A 121 -17.01 3.99 6.46
N LYS A 122 -18.34 4.17 6.37
CA LYS A 122 -19.03 4.40 5.09
C LYS A 122 -18.50 5.66 4.41
N ASP A 123 -18.44 6.76 5.16
CA ASP A 123 -17.98 8.06 4.65
C ASP A 123 -16.51 8.00 4.23
N SER A 124 -15.65 7.41 5.07
CA SER A 124 -14.22 7.24 4.76
C SER A 124 -14.02 6.38 3.53
N LYS A 125 -14.77 5.27 3.41
CA LYS A 125 -14.67 4.37 2.26
C LYS A 125 -15.08 5.05 0.96
N GLU A 126 -16.15 5.84 0.98
CA GLU A 126 -16.63 6.58 -0.18
C GLU A 126 -15.62 7.65 -0.62
N ILE A 127 -15.18 8.49 0.32
CA ILE A 127 -14.24 9.60 0.06
C ILE A 127 -12.88 9.07 -0.42
N LEU A 128 -12.29 8.11 0.29
CA LEU A 128 -10.95 7.63 -0.02
C LEU A 128 -10.91 6.84 -1.34
N ASN A 129 -11.88 5.96 -1.58
CA ASN A 129 -11.92 5.22 -2.84
C ASN A 129 -12.29 6.12 -4.03
N GLY A 130 -13.18 7.11 -3.83
CA GLY A 130 -13.51 8.09 -4.87
C GLY A 130 -12.31 8.94 -5.28
N ASN A 131 -11.56 9.45 -4.30
CA ASN A 131 -10.33 10.21 -4.55
C ASN A 131 -9.24 9.34 -5.18
N TYR A 132 -9.01 8.13 -4.65
CA TYR A 132 -8.04 7.20 -5.23
C TYR A 132 -8.39 6.82 -6.68
N GLY A 133 -9.65 6.50 -6.97
CA GLY A 133 -10.11 6.21 -8.32
C GLY A 133 -9.90 7.38 -9.29
N SER A 134 -10.13 8.61 -8.81
CA SER A 134 -9.82 9.82 -9.57
C SER A 134 -8.33 9.95 -9.88
N CYS A 135 -7.47 9.71 -8.89
CA CYS A 135 -6.02 9.84 -9.06
C CYS A 135 -5.44 8.72 -9.94
N SER A 136 -5.96 7.49 -9.81
CA SER A 136 -5.62 6.36 -10.69
C SER A 136 -5.96 6.66 -12.14
N LYS A 137 -7.16 7.21 -12.41
CA LYS A 137 -7.57 7.64 -13.75
C LYS A 137 -6.64 8.73 -14.31
N ARG A 138 -6.32 9.75 -13.50
CA ARG A 138 -5.42 10.84 -13.90
C ARG A 138 -4.00 10.35 -14.14
N SER A 139 -3.53 9.39 -13.34
CA SER A 139 -2.23 8.75 -13.52
C SER A 139 -2.16 8.03 -14.87
N ALA A 140 -3.17 7.21 -15.20
CA ALA A 140 -3.25 6.57 -16.51
C ALA A 140 -3.27 7.58 -17.67
N GLU A 141 -4.01 8.69 -17.52
CA GLU A 141 -4.05 9.78 -18.49
C GLU A 141 -2.68 10.46 -18.66
N SER A 142 -2.01 10.84 -17.58
CA SER A 142 -0.67 11.45 -17.63
C SER A 142 0.37 10.50 -18.23
N ARG A 143 0.25 9.19 -17.99
CA ARG A 143 1.14 8.17 -18.57
C ARG A 143 0.99 8.13 -20.09
N ASN A 144 -0.25 8.15 -20.58
CA ASN A 144 -0.53 8.14 -22.01
C ASN A 144 0.08 9.37 -22.71
N TYR A 145 -0.03 10.55 -22.09
CA TYR A 145 0.60 11.77 -22.62
C TYR A 145 2.13 11.68 -22.59
N MET A 146 2.73 11.22 -21.49
CA MET A 146 4.17 11.01 -21.36
C MET A 146 4.70 10.07 -22.46
N ASP A 147 4.06 8.90 -22.60
CA ASP A 147 4.42 7.90 -23.61
C ASP A 147 4.29 8.45 -25.04
N TYR A 148 3.35 9.37 -25.26
CA TYR A 148 3.15 10.02 -26.55
C TYR A 148 4.24 11.07 -26.84
N CYS A 149 4.56 11.94 -25.87
CA CYS A 149 5.68 12.88 -25.96
C CYS A 149 7.01 12.16 -26.17
N ASP A 150 7.28 11.09 -25.42
CA ASP A 150 8.47 10.24 -25.58
C ASP A 150 8.59 9.64 -26.99
N LYS A 151 7.47 9.31 -27.63
CA LYS A 151 7.46 8.79 -29.01
C LYS A 151 7.81 9.88 -30.02
N ILE A 152 7.15 11.04 -29.94
CA ILE A 152 7.43 12.17 -30.83
C ILE A 152 8.88 12.62 -30.67
N HIS A 153 9.34 12.76 -29.42
CA HIS A 153 10.73 13.14 -29.13
C HIS A 153 11.72 12.14 -29.73
N ARG A 154 11.51 10.82 -29.58
CA ARG A 154 12.34 9.80 -30.23
C ARG A 154 12.32 9.86 -31.75
N ALA A 155 11.18 10.17 -32.36
CA ALA A 155 11.09 10.36 -33.82
C ALA A 155 11.91 11.57 -34.28
N ILE A 156 11.82 12.69 -33.55
CA ILE A 156 12.63 13.89 -33.77
C ILE A 156 14.12 13.60 -33.60
N SER A 157 14.52 12.89 -32.54
CA SER A 157 15.93 12.57 -32.27
C SER A 157 16.54 11.59 -33.28
N LYS A 158 15.73 10.76 -33.94
CA LYS A 158 16.22 9.85 -35.00
C LYS A 158 16.43 10.55 -36.34
N TYR A 159 15.88 11.74 -36.54
CA TYR A 159 16.09 12.51 -37.75
C TYR A 159 17.54 13.02 -37.79
N SER A 160 18.41 12.30 -38.51
CA SER A 160 19.85 12.60 -38.62
C SER A 160 20.20 13.64 -39.68
N GLY A 161 19.21 14.25 -40.34
CA GLY A 161 19.44 15.28 -41.37
C GLY A 161 20.10 14.78 -42.66
N ASN A 162 20.57 13.53 -42.72
CA ASN A 162 21.05 12.88 -43.94
C ASN A 162 19.86 12.40 -44.76
N VAL A 163 19.09 13.34 -45.31
CA VAL A 163 18.15 13.04 -46.39
C VAL A 163 18.99 12.96 -47.66
N GLU A 164 19.48 11.76 -47.98
CA GLU A 164 19.78 11.44 -49.37
C GLU A 164 18.44 11.50 -50.12
N GLU A 165 18.31 12.47 -51.04
CA GLU A 165 17.27 12.45 -52.05
C GLU A 165 17.44 11.16 -52.84
N ASP A 166 16.65 10.11 -52.59
CA ASP A 166 16.43 9.15 -53.67
C ASP A 166 15.24 8.20 -53.53
N ASN A 167 14.63 8.01 -54.70
CA ASN A 167 13.93 6.84 -55.20
C ASN A 167 12.72 6.28 -54.44
N GLU A 168 11.57 6.40 -55.11
CA GLU A 168 10.31 5.72 -54.83
C GLU A 168 10.49 4.19 -54.72
N VAL A 169 10.54 3.67 -53.49
CA VAL A 169 10.32 2.25 -53.23
C VAL A 169 8.85 2.03 -52.89
N LYS A 170 8.11 1.43 -53.84
CA LYS A 170 6.73 0.98 -53.66
C LYS A 170 6.68 -0.17 -52.65
N PHE A 171 6.17 0.10 -51.46
CA PHE A 171 5.83 -0.93 -50.48
C PHE A 171 4.47 -1.55 -50.81
N LYS A 172 4.44 -2.87 -51.03
CA LYS A 172 3.22 -3.68 -50.99
C LYS A 172 3.01 -4.16 -49.56
N VAL A 173 1.87 -3.81 -48.96
CA VAL A 173 1.45 -4.29 -47.64
C VAL A 173 0.92 -5.73 -47.79
N PRO A 174 1.42 -6.72 -47.03
CA PRO A 174 0.81 -8.04 -46.97
C PRO A 174 -0.35 -8.04 -45.97
N GLU A 175 -1.55 -8.32 -46.46
CA GLU A 175 -2.73 -8.54 -45.64
C GLU A 175 -2.72 -9.99 -45.13
N ILE A 176 -2.22 -10.21 -43.92
CA ILE A 176 -2.21 -11.53 -43.26
C ILE A 176 -3.29 -11.54 -42.18
N LEU A 177 -4.39 -12.22 -42.49
CA LEU A 177 -5.46 -12.57 -41.55
C LEU A 177 -4.99 -13.72 -40.62
N PRO A 178 -5.28 -13.66 -39.31
CA PRO A 178 -4.90 -14.68 -38.35
C PRO A 178 -5.69 -15.98 -38.55
N GLU A 179 -4.99 -17.11 -38.62
CA GLU A 179 -5.61 -18.44 -38.60
C GLU A 179 -5.91 -18.87 -37.15
N PHE A 180 -7.13 -19.31 -36.91
CA PHE A 180 -7.60 -19.79 -35.60
C PHE A 180 -6.93 -21.12 -35.20
N PRO A 181 -6.79 -21.41 -33.89
CA PRO A 181 -6.30 -22.72 -33.45
C PRO A 181 -7.23 -23.83 -33.94
N THR A 182 -6.70 -24.72 -34.77
CA THR A 182 -7.44 -25.85 -35.34
C THR A 182 -7.78 -26.85 -34.22
N ILE A 183 -9.04 -26.93 -33.81
CA ILE A 183 -9.53 -27.94 -32.87
C ILE A 183 -9.65 -29.26 -33.66
N SER A 184 -8.96 -30.31 -33.21
CA SER A 184 -9.09 -31.64 -33.79
C SER A 184 -10.26 -32.39 -33.13
N PHE A 185 -11.05 -33.06 -33.96
CA PHE A 185 -12.19 -33.88 -33.52
C PHE A 185 -11.84 -35.39 -33.65
N PRO A 186 -12.27 -36.24 -32.71
CA PRO A 186 -13.18 -35.95 -31.60
C PRO A 186 -12.54 -35.10 -30.50
N PHE A 187 -13.24 -34.07 -30.04
CA PHE A 187 -12.80 -33.17 -28.99
C PHE A 187 -13.49 -33.53 -27.68
N GLU A 188 -12.71 -33.71 -26.62
CA GLU A 188 -13.20 -34.04 -25.28
C GLU A 188 -12.87 -32.90 -24.32
N LEU A 189 -13.91 -32.18 -23.88
CA LEU A 189 -13.79 -31.12 -22.88
C LEU A 189 -13.82 -31.73 -21.46
N ASP A 190 -14.67 -32.73 -21.28
CA ASP A 190 -14.86 -33.53 -20.07
C ASP A 190 -15.36 -34.92 -20.50
N PRO A 191 -15.19 -35.99 -19.71
CA PRO A 191 -15.77 -37.30 -20.03
C PRO A 191 -17.26 -37.27 -20.40
N LYS A 192 -18.01 -36.28 -19.92
CA LYS A 192 -19.42 -36.04 -20.27
C LYS A 192 -19.64 -35.17 -21.51
N PHE A 193 -18.65 -34.37 -21.90
CA PHE A 193 -18.70 -33.44 -23.03
C PHE A 193 -17.72 -33.87 -24.12
N LYS A 194 -18.15 -34.84 -24.93
CA LYS A 194 -17.41 -35.35 -26.10
C LYS A 194 -18.12 -34.93 -27.39
N PHE A 195 -17.36 -34.36 -28.31
CA PHE A 195 -17.87 -33.82 -29.56
C PHE A 195 -17.17 -34.52 -30.71
N ASN A 196 -17.93 -35.18 -31.58
CA ASN A 196 -17.38 -35.93 -32.71
C ASN A 196 -17.06 -35.05 -33.92
N ASP A 197 -17.65 -33.86 -33.96
CA ASP A 197 -17.52 -32.90 -35.04
C ASP A 197 -17.66 -31.47 -34.51
N GLU A 198 -17.25 -30.53 -35.35
CA GLU A 198 -17.25 -29.10 -35.07
C GLU A 198 -18.65 -28.54 -34.88
N SER A 199 -19.64 -29.06 -35.63
CA SER A 199 -21.02 -28.58 -35.54
C SER A 199 -21.60 -28.80 -34.15
N ASN A 200 -21.45 -30.01 -33.60
CA ASN A 200 -21.90 -30.37 -32.26
C ASN A 200 -21.19 -29.53 -31.18
N PHE A 201 -19.90 -29.25 -31.36
CA PHE A 201 -19.14 -28.42 -30.44
C PHE A 201 -19.57 -26.95 -30.48
N SER A 202 -19.74 -26.39 -31.67
CA SER A 202 -20.20 -25.01 -31.87
C SER A 202 -21.61 -24.81 -31.32
N SER A 203 -22.53 -25.75 -31.55
CA SER A 203 -23.86 -25.71 -30.94
C SER A 203 -23.78 -25.72 -29.41
N PHE A 204 -22.93 -26.56 -28.83
CA PHE A 204 -22.70 -26.57 -27.37
C PHE A 204 -22.16 -25.23 -26.87
N LEU A 205 -21.18 -24.62 -27.55
CA LEU A 205 -20.60 -23.35 -27.15
C LEU A 205 -21.61 -22.20 -27.21
N ILE A 206 -22.43 -22.13 -28.26
CA ILE A 206 -23.49 -21.12 -28.39
C ILE A 206 -24.48 -21.25 -27.23
N GLU A 207 -24.90 -22.47 -26.90
CA GLU A 207 -25.82 -22.70 -25.80
C GLU A 207 -25.18 -22.43 -24.43
N LEU A 208 -23.90 -22.76 -24.26
CA LEU A 208 -23.15 -22.50 -23.03
C LEU A 208 -22.97 -20.99 -22.83
N GLN A 209 -22.59 -20.26 -23.89
CA GLN A 209 -22.51 -18.81 -23.90
C GLN A 209 -23.88 -18.20 -23.57
N GLY A 210 -24.96 -18.60 -24.24
CA GLY A 210 -26.31 -18.10 -23.95
C GLY A 210 -26.80 -18.41 -22.52
N GLY A 211 -26.31 -19.49 -21.92
CA GLY A 211 -26.57 -19.85 -20.52
C GLY A 211 -25.71 -19.12 -19.48
N THR A 212 -24.65 -18.43 -19.90
CA THR A 212 -23.74 -17.71 -19.00
C THR A 212 -24.24 -16.30 -18.77
N ALA A 213 -24.31 -15.85 -17.51
CA ALA A 213 -24.71 -14.48 -17.20
C ALA A 213 -23.55 -13.50 -17.49
N HIS A 214 -23.85 -12.40 -18.19
CA HIS A 214 -22.87 -11.42 -18.63
C HIS A 214 -23.06 -10.06 -17.94
N SER A 215 -21.97 -9.33 -17.82
CA SER A 215 -21.92 -7.92 -17.44
C SER A 215 -21.31 -7.09 -18.58
N ASN A 216 -21.71 -5.83 -18.69
CA ASN A 216 -21.16 -4.92 -19.70
C ASN A 216 -20.02 -4.08 -19.13
N ARG A 217 -18.94 -3.92 -19.91
CA ARG A 217 -17.87 -2.98 -19.59
C ARG A 217 -18.41 -1.55 -19.63
N LEU A 218 -18.00 -0.75 -18.65
CA LEU A 218 -18.25 0.69 -18.60
C LEU A 218 -17.48 1.42 -19.73
N VAL A 219 -16.29 0.94 -20.08
CA VAL A 219 -15.44 1.48 -21.15
C VAL A 219 -15.15 0.38 -22.18
N PRO A 220 -15.47 0.58 -23.48
CA PRO A 220 -15.13 -0.38 -24.52
C PRO A 220 -13.61 -0.34 -24.80
N PHE A 221 -12.98 -1.51 -24.82
CA PHE A 221 -11.59 -1.65 -25.26
C PHE A 221 -11.56 -2.11 -26.72
N PRO A 222 -10.76 -1.47 -27.60
CA PRO A 222 -10.64 -1.90 -28.99
C PRO A 222 -10.18 -3.36 -29.07
N GLY A 223 -10.89 -4.18 -29.85
CA GLY A 223 -10.55 -5.58 -30.07
C GLY A 223 -11.05 -6.58 -29.01
N LEU A 224 -11.64 -6.11 -27.90
CA LEU A 224 -12.29 -6.98 -26.90
C LEU A 224 -13.81 -6.79 -26.91
N PRO A 225 -14.59 -7.88 -26.79
CA PRO A 225 -16.03 -7.78 -26.61
C PRO A 225 -16.41 -6.93 -25.39
N ARG A 226 -17.50 -6.16 -25.53
CA ARG A 226 -18.03 -5.31 -24.47
C ARG A 226 -18.57 -6.11 -23.28
N GLN A 227 -18.97 -7.36 -23.52
CA GLN A 227 -19.52 -8.25 -22.51
C GLN A 227 -18.42 -9.10 -21.88
N TYR A 228 -18.50 -9.31 -20.58
CA TYR A 228 -17.65 -10.22 -19.82
C TYR A 228 -18.50 -11.02 -18.83
N PHE A 229 -17.97 -12.12 -18.30
CA PHE A 229 -18.65 -12.94 -17.32
C PHE A 229 -17.69 -13.33 -16.18
N ALA A 230 -18.25 -13.55 -15.00
CA ALA A 230 -17.50 -14.13 -13.87
C ALA A 230 -17.41 -15.66 -14.04
N SER A 231 -16.31 -16.28 -13.63
CA SER A 231 -16.13 -17.73 -13.73
C SER A 231 -17.28 -18.53 -13.08
N GLU A 232 -17.87 -18.04 -12.00
CA GLU A 232 -19.01 -18.68 -11.33
C GLU A 232 -20.28 -18.68 -12.20
N ALA A 233 -20.41 -17.72 -13.12
CA ALA A 233 -21.49 -17.71 -14.10
C ALA A 233 -21.31 -18.84 -15.14
N LEU A 234 -20.07 -19.10 -15.57
CA LEU A 234 -19.75 -20.24 -16.44
C LEU A 234 -20.00 -21.56 -15.71
N PHE A 235 -19.61 -21.67 -14.45
CA PHE A 235 -19.85 -22.86 -13.63
C PHE A 235 -21.35 -23.16 -13.48
N LYS A 236 -22.17 -22.13 -13.23
CA LYS A 236 -23.63 -22.27 -13.20
C LYS A 236 -24.19 -22.73 -14.54
N ALA A 237 -23.66 -22.22 -15.65
CA ALA A 237 -24.10 -22.62 -17.00
C ALA A 237 -23.74 -24.09 -17.31
N LEU A 238 -22.51 -24.52 -16.98
CA LEU A 238 -22.06 -25.91 -17.14
C LEU A 238 -22.91 -26.89 -16.31
N ARG A 239 -23.20 -26.55 -15.04
CA ARG A 239 -24.06 -27.35 -14.16
C ARG A 239 -25.50 -27.47 -14.66
N LYS A 240 -26.01 -26.42 -15.30
CA LYS A 240 -27.35 -26.42 -15.89
C LYS A 240 -27.41 -27.32 -17.13
N LYS A 241 -26.30 -27.45 -17.86
CA LYS A 241 -26.19 -28.30 -19.05
C LYS A 241 -26.14 -29.78 -18.71
N ASP A 242 -25.39 -30.15 -17.68
CA ASP A 242 -25.40 -31.52 -17.15
C ASP A 242 -25.42 -31.49 -15.61
N PRO A 243 -26.58 -31.77 -14.97
CA PRO A 243 -26.70 -31.84 -13.51
C PRO A 243 -25.81 -32.91 -12.85
N HIS A 244 -25.31 -33.88 -13.62
CA HIS A 244 -24.44 -34.95 -13.15
C HIS A 244 -22.94 -34.65 -13.37
N LEU A 245 -22.59 -33.46 -13.85
CA LEU A 245 -21.20 -33.01 -13.94
C LEU A 245 -20.55 -32.97 -12.55
N ASP A 246 -19.28 -33.37 -12.44
CA ASP A 246 -18.54 -33.23 -11.19
C ASP A 246 -18.44 -31.74 -10.80
N ASN A 247 -19.05 -31.42 -9.66
CA ASN A 247 -19.16 -30.07 -9.13
C ASN A 247 -17.93 -29.61 -8.34
N SER A 248 -16.89 -30.45 -8.25
CA SER A 248 -15.62 -30.07 -7.67
C SER A 248 -15.06 -28.82 -8.38
N THR A 249 -14.58 -27.85 -7.60
CA THR A 249 -13.97 -26.63 -8.14
C THR A 249 -12.81 -26.98 -9.09
N PHE A 250 -12.06 -28.03 -8.76
CA PHE A 250 -10.98 -28.54 -9.59
C PHE A 250 -11.43 -28.96 -11.00
N ASN A 251 -12.51 -29.72 -11.15
CA ASN A 251 -12.97 -30.13 -12.48
C ASN A 251 -13.52 -28.94 -13.28
N LEU A 252 -14.22 -28.02 -12.62
CA LEU A 252 -14.78 -26.83 -13.26
C LEU A 252 -13.68 -25.85 -13.72
N GLU A 253 -12.63 -25.66 -12.91
CA GLU A 253 -11.45 -24.89 -13.31
C GLU A 253 -10.67 -25.58 -14.44
N ARG A 254 -10.58 -26.92 -14.42
CA ARG A 254 -9.98 -27.70 -15.52
C ARG A 254 -10.72 -27.47 -16.83
N ILE A 255 -12.05 -27.50 -16.83
CA ILE A 255 -12.88 -27.21 -18.02
C ILE A 255 -12.65 -25.77 -18.48
N GLY A 256 -12.66 -24.80 -17.54
CA GLY A 256 -12.36 -23.40 -17.84
C GLY A 256 -10.98 -23.20 -18.45
N GLN A 257 -9.96 -23.89 -17.94
CA GLN A 257 -8.60 -23.86 -18.47
C GLN A 257 -8.54 -24.46 -19.89
N ILE A 258 -9.27 -25.54 -20.17
CA ILE A 258 -9.31 -26.10 -21.54
C ILE A 258 -9.94 -25.10 -22.52
N LEU A 259 -11.02 -24.41 -22.13
CA LEU A 259 -11.63 -23.37 -22.96
C LEU A 259 -10.67 -22.17 -23.20
N LEU A 260 -9.91 -21.81 -22.17
CA LEU A 260 -8.90 -20.75 -22.22
C LEU A 260 -7.73 -21.14 -23.14
N ASP A 261 -7.20 -22.35 -22.98
CA ASP A 261 -6.10 -22.91 -23.78
C ASP A 261 -6.46 -23.08 -25.26
N LYS A 262 -7.75 -23.32 -25.56
CA LYS A 262 -8.27 -23.40 -26.93
C LYS A 262 -8.62 -22.05 -27.53
N GLY A 263 -8.48 -20.95 -26.80
CA GLY A 263 -8.82 -19.61 -27.28
C GLY A 263 -10.32 -19.43 -27.54
N ILE A 264 -11.17 -20.14 -26.78
CA ILE A 264 -12.63 -19.97 -26.82
C ILE A 264 -13.04 -18.85 -25.86
N ILE A 265 -12.32 -18.73 -24.75
CA ILE A 265 -12.44 -17.63 -23.79
C ILE A 265 -11.06 -17.01 -23.54
N CYS A 266 -11.02 -15.76 -23.08
CA CYS A 266 -9.80 -15.10 -22.61
C CYS A 266 -10.04 -14.40 -21.28
N GLN A 267 -8.97 -14.21 -20.49
CA GLN A 267 -9.06 -13.52 -19.20
C GLN A 267 -9.35 -12.03 -19.41
N TYR A 268 -10.19 -11.45 -18.57
CA TYR A 268 -10.70 -10.09 -18.71
C TYR A 268 -9.59 -9.03 -18.77
N ASN A 269 -8.48 -9.28 -18.05
CA ASN A 269 -7.31 -8.42 -17.91
C ASN A 269 -6.08 -8.90 -18.71
N ASP A 270 -6.23 -9.79 -19.70
CA ASP A 270 -5.11 -10.41 -20.44
C ASP A 270 -4.39 -9.46 -21.43
N VAL A 271 -4.02 -8.27 -20.97
CA VAL A 271 -3.30 -7.25 -21.74
C VAL A 271 -1.78 -7.49 -21.69
N LEU A 272 -1.30 -8.40 -20.83
CA LEU A 272 0.11 -8.52 -20.47
C LEU A 272 0.81 -9.81 -20.95
N GLY A 273 0.11 -10.72 -21.66
CA GLY A 273 0.74 -11.89 -22.28
C GLY A 273 1.37 -12.88 -21.31
N VAL A 274 0.97 -12.84 -20.03
CA VAL A 274 1.29 -13.87 -19.05
C VAL A 274 0.41 -15.08 -19.36
N LYS A 275 0.95 -16.31 -19.27
CA LYS A 275 0.11 -17.52 -19.41
C LYS A 275 -1.04 -17.45 -18.40
N ALA A 276 -2.23 -17.17 -18.90
CA ALA A 276 -3.42 -17.04 -18.07
C ALA A 276 -3.79 -18.40 -17.49
N LYS A 277 -4.03 -18.43 -16.18
CA LYS A 277 -4.59 -19.57 -15.48
C LYS A 277 -6.06 -19.29 -15.21
N PHE A 278 -6.92 -20.27 -15.46
CA PHE A 278 -8.33 -20.17 -15.14
C PHE A 278 -8.55 -20.35 -13.62
N GLU A 279 -9.20 -19.40 -12.97
CA GLU A 279 -9.44 -19.39 -11.51
C GLU A 279 -10.90 -19.06 -11.18
N SER A 280 -11.42 -19.64 -10.11
CA SER A 280 -12.84 -19.55 -9.71
C SER A 280 -13.33 -18.16 -9.28
N ASN A 281 -12.47 -17.15 -9.19
CA ASN A 281 -12.81 -15.81 -8.70
C ASN A 281 -12.47 -14.71 -9.71
N ASP A 282 -12.25 -15.08 -10.98
CA ASP A 282 -11.84 -14.14 -12.02
C ASP A 282 -12.89 -13.95 -13.12
N PHE A 283 -12.63 -13.00 -14.00
CA PHE A 283 -13.51 -12.57 -15.08
C PHE A 283 -12.94 -12.96 -16.44
N TYR A 284 -13.82 -13.36 -17.35
CA TYR A 284 -13.46 -13.85 -18.68
C TYR A 284 -14.37 -13.25 -19.75
N VAL A 285 -13.95 -13.37 -21.00
CA VAL A 285 -14.68 -12.89 -22.18
C VAL A 285 -14.77 -14.01 -23.21
N TRP A 286 -15.93 -14.18 -23.84
CA TRP A 286 -16.12 -15.10 -24.96
C TRP A 286 -15.49 -14.53 -26.23
N ILE A 287 -14.75 -15.34 -26.97
CA ILE A 287 -14.24 -14.96 -28.28
C ILE A 287 -15.34 -15.27 -29.33
N PRO A 288 -15.79 -14.29 -30.14
CA PRO A 288 -16.91 -14.50 -31.07
C PRO A 288 -16.64 -15.63 -32.07
N CYS A 289 -17.54 -16.62 -32.14
CA CYS A 289 -17.44 -17.78 -33.04
C CYS A 289 -17.67 -17.45 -34.53
N GLU A 290 -18.20 -16.26 -34.85
CA GLU A 290 -18.56 -15.82 -36.22
C GLU A 290 -17.37 -15.71 -37.20
N LYS A 291 -16.15 -16.02 -36.77
CA LYS A 291 -14.95 -16.03 -37.60
C LYS A 291 -14.43 -17.43 -37.98
N MET A 292 -15.16 -18.50 -37.66
CA MET A 292 -14.73 -19.89 -37.94
C MET A 292 -15.06 -20.39 -39.36
N ASP A 293 -15.95 -19.74 -40.12
CA ASP A 293 -16.48 -20.30 -41.39
C ASP A 293 -15.72 -19.93 -42.69
N THR A 294 -14.52 -19.35 -42.63
CA THR A 294 -13.75 -19.02 -43.86
C THR A 294 -12.71 -20.07 -44.22
N THR A 295 -13.09 -20.89 -45.21
CA THR A 295 -12.35 -21.79 -46.11
C THR A 295 -10.81 -21.88 -46.00
N VAL A 296 -10.38 -23.12 -45.74
CA VAL A 296 -9.02 -23.68 -45.65
C VAL A 296 -8.24 -23.57 -46.97
N SER A 297 -7.11 -22.86 -46.96
CA SER A 297 -6.01 -23.04 -47.92
C SER A 297 -4.92 -23.91 -47.27
N LYS A 298 -4.53 -24.99 -47.95
CA LYS A 298 -3.59 -26.00 -47.43
C LYS A 298 -2.15 -25.48 -47.51
N GLN A 299 -1.56 -25.12 -46.36
CA GLN A 299 -0.11 -25.11 -46.17
C GLN A 299 0.28 -25.83 -44.87
N GLU A 300 1.40 -26.56 -44.92
CA GLU A 300 1.87 -27.48 -43.89
C GLU A 300 2.34 -26.78 -42.60
N PRO A 301 2.21 -27.43 -41.43
CA PRO A 301 2.49 -26.81 -40.14
C PRO A 301 3.99 -26.87 -39.82
N SER A 302 4.69 -25.74 -39.97
CA SER A 302 5.98 -25.55 -39.31
C SER A 302 5.78 -25.01 -37.89
N VAL A 303 6.57 -25.51 -36.94
CA VAL A 303 6.56 -25.18 -35.52
C VAL A 303 6.77 -23.67 -35.31
N ARG A 304 5.69 -22.89 -35.22
CA ARG A 304 5.70 -21.42 -35.12
C ARG A 304 4.88 -20.82 -33.97
N GLY A 305 4.57 -21.61 -32.93
CA GLY A 305 3.84 -21.12 -31.75
C GLY A 305 4.53 -19.99 -30.96
N LYS A 306 5.87 -19.81 -31.11
CA LYS A 306 6.60 -18.68 -30.52
C LYS A 306 6.60 -17.41 -31.39
N ALA A 307 6.35 -17.52 -32.69
CA ALA A 307 6.37 -16.39 -33.61
C ALA A 307 5.07 -15.58 -33.60
N LEU A 308 3.92 -16.21 -33.31
CA LEU A 308 2.62 -15.54 -33.28
C LEU A 308 2.45 -14.59 -32.09
N PHE A 309 3.00 -14.93 -30.93
CA PHE A 309 3.02 -14.02 -29.78
C PHE A 309 4.11 -12.97 -29.92
N SER A 310 5.24 -13.28 -30.56
CA SER A 310 6.21 -12.23 -30.90
C SER A 310 5.64 -11.27 -31.93
N ASP A 311 4.81 -11.71 -32.88
CA ASP A 311 4.11 -10.87 -33.88
C ASP A 311 2.89 -10.14 -33.32
N LEU A 312 2.20 -10.68 -32.30
CA LEU A 312 1.14 -9.96 -31.59
C LEU A 312 1.73 -8.97 -30.58
N LEU A 313 2.81 -9.32 -29.87
CA LEU A 313 3.60 -8.37 -29.09
C LEU A 313 4.28 -7.37 -30.02
N HIS A 314 4.74 -7.76 -31.21
CA HIS A 314 5.20 -6.82 -32.24
C HIS A 314 4.04 -5.96 -32.69
N ARG A 315 2.83 -6.49 -32.95
CA ARG A 315 1.64 -5.71 -33.35
C ARG A 315 1.04 -4.86 -32.24
N ILE A 316 1.21 -5.18 -30.96
CA ILE A 316 0.83 -4.32 -29.83
C ILE A 316 1.96 -3.33 -29.51
N GLN A 317 3.21 -3.69 -29.81
CA GLN A 317 4.35 -2.76 -29.88
C GLN A 317 4.36 -1.91 -31.16
N GLU A 318 3.64 -2.28 -32.23
CA GLU A 318 3.55 -1.61 -33.54
C GLU A 318 2.18 -0.95 -33.76
N SER A 319 1.14 -1.34 -32.99
CA SER A 319 -0.07 -0.52 -32.77
C SER A 319 0.22 0.61 -31.79
N ARG A 320 1.44 0.67 -31.22
CA ARG A 320 2.03 1.96 -30.86
C ARG A 320 2.14 2.71 -32.16
N VAL A 321 1.25 3.69 -32.37
CA VAL A 321 1.29 4.67 -33.45
C VAL A 321 2.72 4.86 -33.94
N ASN A 322 3.12 4.10 -34.97
CA ASN A 322 4.43 4.22 -35.55
C ASN A 322 4.37 5.54 -36.29
N LEU A 323 4.87 6.60 -35.65
CA LEU A 323 5.01 7.89 -36.28
C LEU A 323 5.79 7.64 -37.57
N PRO A 324 5.23 8.00 -38.74
CA PRO A 324 5.92 7.78 -40.00
C PRO A 324 7.31 8.43 -39.91
N PRO A 325 8.35 7.80 -40.48
CA PRO A 325 9.68 8.38 -40.46
C PRO A 325 9.63 9.78 -41.06
N LEU A 326 10.27 10.73 -40.38
CA LEU A 326 10.30 12.13 -40.82
C LEU A 326 11.13 12.22 -42.10
N LYS A 327 10.49 12.64 -43.20
CA LYS A 327 11.13 12.68 -44.52
C LYS A 327 11.65 14.06 -44.88
N SER A 328 11.12 15.11 -44.26
CA SER A 328 11.45 16.48 -44.60
C SER A 328 11.67 17.37 -43.36
N VAL A 329 12.37 18.50 -43.57
CA VAL A 329 12.52 19.55 -42.56
C VAL A 329 11.16 20.15 -42.16
N GLN A 330 10.19 20.17 -43.08
CA GLN A 330 8.82 20.60 -42.78
C GLN A 330 8.13 19.63 -41.81
N ASP A 331 8.31 18.32 -42.00
CA ASP A 331 7.79 17.29 -41.07
C ASP A 331 8.43 17.45 -39.69
N LEU A 332 9.74 17.68 -39.63
CA LEU A 332 10.45 17.95 -38.37
C LEU A 332 9.89 19.18 -37.65
N THR A 333 9.69 20.28 -38.38
CA THR A 333 9.13 21.52 -37.82
C THR A 333 7.70 21.31 -37.31
N ARG A 334 6.89 20.55 -38.06
CA ARG A 334 5.52 20.19 -37.66
C ARG A 334 5.51 19.33 -36.41
N GLU A 335 6.35 18.30 -36.33
CA GLU A 335 6.42 17.42 -35.16
C GLU A 335 7.00 18.13 -33.93
N ARG A 336 7.93 19.07 -34.09
CA ARG A 336 8.40 19.91 -32.98
C ARG A 336 7.28 20.75 -32.39
N LYS A 337 6.49 21.42 -33.24
CA LYS A 337 5.31 22.17 -32.79
C LYS A 337 4.29 21.25 -32.13
N HIS A 338 4.06 20.07 -32.71
CA HIS A 338 3.16 19.07 -32.14
C HIS A 338 3.66 18.59 -30.77
N LEU A 339 4.97 18.36 -30.61
CA LEU A 339 5.58 18.02 -29.32
C LEU A 339 5.35 19.11 -28.27
N GLU A 340 5.50 20.39 -28.63
CA GLU A 340 5.21 21.52 -27.72
C GLU A 340 3.75 21.51 -27.25
N GLU A 341 2.80 21.35 -28.18
CA GLU A 341 1.37 21.26 -27.89
C GLU A 341 1.05 20.07 -26.97
N GLN A 342 1.67 18.91 -27.22
CA GLN A 342 1.50 17.72 -26.37
C GLN A 342 2.17 17.88 -25.01
N ASN A 343 3.30 18.56 -24.94
CA ASN A 343 4.01 18.81 -23.69
C ASN A 343 3.20 19.73 -22.77
N GLU A 344 2.47 20.71 -23.32
CA GLU A 344 1.50 21.54 -22.60
C GLU A 344 0.31 20.71 -22.06
N LEU A 345 -0.24 19.79 -22.86
CA LEU A 345 -1.30 18.88 -22.41
C LEU A 345 -0.79 17.93 -21.33
N TYR A 346 0.43 17.42 -21.48
CA TYR A 346 1.10 16.57 -20.51
C TYR A 346 1.32 17.31 -19.17
N LEU A 347 1.79 18.57 -19.21
CA LEU A 347 1.92 19.41 -18.01
C LEU A 347 0.56 19.57 -17.32
N LYS A 348 -0.49 19.95 -18.06
CA LYS A 348 -1.84 20.11 -17.50
C LYS A 348 -2.33 18.83 -16.85
N SER A 349 -2.07 17.68 -17.47
CA SER A 349 -2.39 16.37 -16.90
C SER A 349 -1.63 16.10 -15.60
N CYS A 350 -0.31 16.36 -15.57
CA CYS A 350 0.52 16.20 -14.37
C CYS A 350 0.08 17.12 -13.23
N LEU A 351 -0.25 18.39 -13.52
CA LEU A 351 -0.74 19.34 -12.53
C LEU A 351 -2.09 18.89 -11.94
N ALA A 352 -2.96 18.30 -12.77
CA ALA A 352 -4.23 17.74 -12.31
C ALA A 352 -4.03 16.46 -11.47
N LEU A 353 -3.06 15.61 -11.83
CA LEU A 353 -2.66 14.45 -11.05
C LEU A 353 -2.10 14.85 -9.68
N ASP A 354 -1.20 15.83 -9.64
CA ASP A 354 -0.64 16.36 -8.39
C ASP A 354 -1.75 16.90 -7.48
N LEU A 355 -2.67 17.72 -8.02
CA LEU A 355 -3.82 18.24 -7.27
C LEU A 355 -4.69 17.11 -6.69
N CYS A 356 -5.05 16.10 -7.49
CA CYS A 356 -5.80 14.95 -7.00
C CYS A 356 -5.05 14.22 -5.88
N THR A 357 -3.75 14.03 -6.07
CA THR A 357 -2.92 13.30 -5.11
C THR A 357 -2.81 14.06 -3.80
N THR A 358 -2.59 15.38 -3.84
CA THR A 358 -2.66 16.24 -2.65
C THR A 358 -4.00 16.11 -1.94
N GLN A 359 -5.11 16.11 -2.68
CA GLN A 359 -6.44 15.96 -2.10
C GLN A 359 -6.63 14.58 -1.43
N LEU A 360 -6.16 13.51 -2.07
CA LEU A 360 -6.18 12.17 -1.49
C LEU A 360 -5.36 12.10 -0.20
N GLU A 361 -4.15 12.66 -0.20
CA GLU A 361 -3.25 12.71 0.96
C GLU A 361 -3.90 13.48 2.13
N ILE A 362 -4.55 14.60 1.86
CA ILE A 362 -5.28 15.39 2.86
C ILE A 362 -6.44 14.59 3.46
N GLU A 363 -7.28 13.97 2.63
CA GLU A 363 -8.44 13.20 3.11
C GLU A 363 -8.02 11.93 3.85
N LEU A 364 -6.98 11.23 3.37
CA LEU A 364 -6.41 10.08 4.07
C LEU A 364 -5.91 10.50 5.46
N ARG A 365 -5.17 11.60 5.56
CA ARG A 365 -4.71 12.15 6.83
C ARG A 365 -5.86 12.51 7.76
N LYS A 366 -6.92 13.16 7.27
CA LYS A 366 -8.13 13.49 8.06
C LYS A 366 -8.80 12.23 8.59
N CYS A 367 -8.94 11.19 7.76
CA CYS A 367 -9.53 9.91 8.16
C CYS A 367 -8.68 9.24 9.24
N MET A 368 -7.36 9.17 9.08
CA MET A 368 -6.48 8.61 10.11
C MET A 368 -6.56 9.37 11.44
N LEU A 369 -6.60 10.71 11.40
CA LEU A 369 -6.76 11.54 12.60
C LEU A 369 -8.09 11.30 13.30
N GLN A 370 -9.18 11.18 12.54
CA GLN A 370 -10.49 10.90 13.09
C GLN A 370 -10.55 9.49 13.68
N TYR A 371 -9.99 8.51 12.97
CA TYR A 371 -9.89 7.14 13.44
C TYR A 371 -9.10 7.05 14.75
N ALA A 372 -7.96 7.75 14.86
CA ALA A 372 -7.16 7.81 16.08
C ALA A 372 -7.98 8.32 17.29
N LYS A 373 -8.77 9.38 17.10
CA LYS A 373 -9.68 9.91 18.13
C LYS A 373 -10.76 8.90 18.52
N MET A 374 -11.36 8.21 17.53
CA MET A 374 -12.40 7.22 17.76
C MET A 374 -11.86 5.96 18.44
N SER A 375 -10.67 5.48 18.05
CA SER A 375 -9.98 4.34 18.68
C SER A 375 -9.65 4.62 20.14
N ARG A 376 -9.21 5.85 20.47
CA ARG A 376 -9.06 6.26 21.88
C ARG A 376 -10.38 6.24 22.65
N ARG A 377 -11.46 6.78 22.07
CA ARG A 377 -12.80 6.74 22.69
C ARG A 377 -13.29 5.29 22.88
N LYS A 378 -13.03 4.41 21.93
CA LYS A 378 -13.28 2.96 22.01
C LYS A 378 -12.59 2.36 23.23
N CYS A 379 -11.28 2.54 23.39
CA CYS A 379 -10.55 1.97 24.54
C CYS A 379 -11.10 2.47 25.88
N LEU A 380 -11.41 3.77 25.99
CA LEU A 380 -11.99 4.33 27.22
C LEU A 380 -13.38 3.76 27.52
N LYS A 381 -14.27 3.70 26.52
CA LYS A 381 -15.64 3.18 26.69
C LYS A 381 -15.66 1.68 26.97
N LEU A 382 -14.82 0.89 26.30
CA LEU A 382 -14.68 -0.55 26.56
C LEU A 382 -14.16 -0.81 27.99
N ASN A 383 -13.14 -0.07 28.43
CA ASN A 383 -12.62 -0.22 29.78
C ASN A 383 -13.67 0.17 30.85
N ALA A 384 -14.41 1.26 30.63
CA ALA A 384 -15.50 1.65 31.52
C ALA A 384 -16.60 0.58 31.59
N ALA A 385 -17.03 0.04 30.45
CA ALA A 385 -18.01 -1.04 30.39
C ALA A 385 -17.52 -2.32 31.09
N ALA A 386 -16.25 -2.69 30.92
CA ALA A 386 -15.65 -3.84 31.57
C ALA A 386 -15.55 -3.67 33.10
N CYS A 387 -15.17 -2.48 33.57
CA CYS A 387 -15.12 -2.16 34.99
C CYS A 387 -16.52 -2.16 35.64
N ASP A 388 -17.53 -1.57 35.01
CA ASP A 388 -18.91 -1.57 35.52
C ASP A 388 -19.49 -2.99 35.53
N PHE A 389 -19.24 -3.77 34.47
CA PHE A 389 -19.60 -5.18 34.43
C PHE A 389 -18.97 -5.94 35.60
N ALA A 390 -17.65 -5.83 35.79
CA ALA A 390 -16.95 -6.51 36.88
C ALA A 390 -17.42 -6.07 38.28
N ALA A 391 -17.66 -4.77 38.48
CA ALA A 391 -18.12 -4.23 39.77
C ALA A 391 -19.51 -4.77 40.15
N ARG A 392 -20.45 -4.78 39.19
CA ARG A 392 -21.82 -5.22 39.44
C ARG A 392 -21.90 -6.74 39.62
N TYR A 393 -21.26 -7.50 38.74
CA TYR A 393 -21.23 -8.96 38.87
C TYR A 393 -20.48 -9.39 40.13
N GLY A 394 -19.38 -8.69 40.47
CA GLY A 394 -18.61 -8.97 41.67
C GLY A 394 -19.39 -8.72 42.95
N SER A 395 -20.11 -7.60 43.01
CA SER A 395 -20.99 -7.26 44.13
C SER A 395 -22.13 -8.27 44.28
N ALA A 396 -22.80 -8.64 43.19
CA ALA A 396 -23.95 -9.53 43.25
C ALA A 396 -23.57 -10.98 43.58
N LEU A 397 -22.44 -11.47 43.05
CA LEU A 397 -21.96 -12.85 43.25
C LEU A 397 -21.00 -12.97 44.43
N ASN A 398 -20.62 -11.86 45.07
CA ASN A 398 -19.57 -11.80 46.09
C ASN A 398 -18.23 -12.38 45.60
N VAL A 399 -17.88 -12.10 44.34
CA VAL A 399 -16.64 -12.53 43.68
C VAL A 399 -15.78 -11.31 43.39
N GLN A 400 -14.49 -11.36 43.71
CA GLN A 400 -13.57 -10.28 43.37
C GLN A 400 -13.04 -10.49 41.93
N PHE A 401 -13.43 -9.60 41.02
CA PHE A 401 -12.87 -9.55 39.67
C PHE A 401 -11.70 -8.57 39.61
N SER A 402 -10.59 -8.98 38.99
CA SER A 402 -9.51 -8.08 38.63
C SER A 402 -9.64 -7.74 37.14
N VAL A 403 -10.05 -6.52 36.83
CA VAL A 403 -10.03 -6.01 35.45
C VAL A 403 -8.67 -5.35 35.26
N GLN A 404 -7.81 -5.96 34.45
CA GLN A 404 -6.63 -5.27 33.96
C GLN A 404 -7.10 -4.25 32.92
N GLY A 405 -6.88 -2.97 33.20
CA GLY A 405 -7.20 -1.92 32.23
C GLY A 405 -6.48 -2.20 30.92
N GLY A 406 -7.21 -2.10 29.80
CA GLY A 406 -6.61 -2.24 28.48
C GLY A 406 -5.50 -1.20 28.30
N ASP A 407 -4.28 -1.67 28.06
CA ASP A 407 -3.14 -0.82 27.76
C ASP A 407 -3.26 -0.31 26.33
N ILE A 408 -3.49 0.99 26.19
CA ILE A 408 -3.74 1.60 24.88
C ILE A 408 -2.48 1.52 24.01
N ASP A 409 -1.29 1.59 24.64
CA ASP A 409 -0.01 1.50 23.92
C ASP A 409 0.18 0.08 23.35
N LYS A 410 -0.24 -0.96 24.09
CA LYS A 410 -0.24 -2.34 23.56
C LYS A 410 -1.20 -2.54 22.41
N GLU A 411 -2.35 -1.85 22.42
CA GLU A 411 -3.29 -1.92 21.31
C GLU A 411 -2.72 -1.23 20.06
N LEU A 412 -1.98 -0.13 20.22
CA LEU A 412 -1.21 0.47 19.12
C LEU A 412 -0.15 -0.49 18.60
N ASP A 413 0.68 -1.06 19.48
CA ASP A 413 1.73 -2.00 19.11
C ASP A 413 1.14 -3.20 18.35
N ARG A 414 -0.04 -3.67 18.76
CA ARG A 414 -0.80 -4.70 18.04
C ARG A 414 -1.23 -4.24 16.65
N MET A 415 -1.72 -3.02 16.50
CA MET A 415 -2.09 -2.46 15.19
C MET A 415 -0.86 -2.34 14.27
N TYR A 416 0.28 -1.92 14.80
CA TYR A 416 1.53 -1.87 14.05
C TYR A 416 2.05 -3.25 13.67
N ALA A 417 2.00 -4.21 14.59
CA ALA A 417 2.42 -5.59 14.32
C ALA A 417 1.60 -6.23 13.18
N ARG A 418 0.33 -5.84 13.04
CA ARG A 418 -0.56 -6.32 11.96
C ARG A 418 -0.19 -5.77 10.58
N ASN A 419 0.46 -4.61 10.51
CA ASN A 419 0.81 -3.99 9.24
C ASN A 419 2.03 -4.63 8.57
N LEU A 420 2.73 -5.57 9.22
CA LEU A 420 3.89 -6.35 8.69
C LEU A 420 4.95 -5.52 7.94
N GLY A 421 4.98 -4.19 8.17
CA GLY A 421 5.78 -3.21 7.45
C GLY A 421 5.39 -2.94 5.98
N THR A 422 4.26 -3.48 5.47
CA THR A 422 3.71 -3.08 4.17
C THR A 422 3.02 -1.73 4.21
N VAL A 423 2.62 -1.30 5.40
CA VAL A 423 1.96 -0.02 5.66
C VAL A 423 2.66 0.65 6.82
N GLY A 424 2.94 1.94 6.65
CA GLY A 424 3.70 2.76 7.58
C GLY A 424 3.98 4.13 6.97
N PHE A 425 4.54 5.03 7.76
CA PHE A 425 4.84 6.44 7.45
C PHE A 425 4.92 6.88 5.98
N TYR A 426 4.47 8.12 5.75
CA TYR A 426 4.43 8.76 4.44
C TYR A 426 5.67 8.50 3.59
N THR A 427 5.47 7.67 2.57
CA THR A 427 6.43 7.36 1.53
C THR A 427 5.64 7.50 0.23
N PRO A 428 5.70 8.64 -0.46
CA PRO A 428 4.98 8.80 -1.72
C PRO A 428 5.54 7.78 -2.71
N GLY A 429 4.69 6.95 -3.30
CA GLY A 429 5.15 5.95 -4.28
C GLY A 429 5.60 6.56 -5.58
N ASP A 430 6.03 5.70 -6.51
CA ASP A 430 6.40 6.07 -7.88
C ASP A 430 5.20 6.72 -8.59
N LYS A 431 5.18 8.06 -8.62
CA LYS A 431 4.19 8.84 -9.36
C LYS A 431 4.71 9.13 -10.78
N ILE A 432 3.81 9.56 -11.65
CA ILE A 432 4.19 10.12 -12.94
C ILE A 432 4.57 11.57 -12.70
N TYR A 433 5.81 11.91 -13.02
CA TYR A 433 6.36 13.24 -12.82
C TYR A 433 6.51 13.95 -14.15
N PHE A 434 6.25 15.26 -14.14
CA PHE A 434 6.38 16.07 -15.34
C PHE A 434 7.84 16.15 -15.79
N LYS A 435 8.07 15.74 -17.04
CA LYS A 435 9.36 15.80 -17.71
C LYS A 435 9.27 16.74 -18.92
N GLN A 436 10.14 17.73 -19.01
CA GLN A 436 10.14 18.67 -20.14
C GLN A 436 10.82 18.02 -21.34
N PHE A 437 10.05 17.90 -22.43
CA PHE A 437 10.56 17.47 -23.73
C PHE A 437 11.04 18.69 -24.53
N LYS A 438 12.33 18.74 -24.87
CA LYS A 438 12.91 19.82 -25.66
C LYS A 438 12.83 19.50 -27.16
N PRO A 439 12.28 20.40 -27.99
CA PRO A 439 12.19 20.18 -29.44
C PRO A 439 13.55 20.29 -30.16
N ASP A 440 14.47 21.08 -29.61
CA ASP A 440 15.72 21.47 -30.29
C ASP A 440 16.99 20.74 -29.81
N ARG A 441 16.90 19.92 -28.75
CA ARG A 441 18.07 19.23 -28.18
C ARG A 441 17.84 17.72 -28.17
N PHE A 442 18.90 16.98 -28.48
CA PHE A 442 19.02 15.56 -28.17
C PHE A 442 19.17 15.45 -26.65
N GLY A 443 18.05 15.26 -25.95
CA GLY A 443 18.07 15.15 -24.50
C GLY A 443 16.75 15.58 -23.90
N ILE A 444 16.34 14.81 -22.90
CA ILE A 444 15.19 15.12 -22.09
C ILE A 444 15.70 15.84 -20.83
N THR A 445 15.03 16.88 -20.37
CA THR A 445 15.51 17.58 -19.17
C THR A 445 15.47 16.66 -17.96
N SER A 446 16.34 16.93 -16.99
CA SER A 446 16.15 16.45 -15.63
C SER A 446 14.76 16.84 -15.11
N LEU A 447 14.18 16.02 -14.23
CA LEU A 447 12.95 16.37 -13.53
C LEU A 447 13.30 17.43 -12.47
N LEU A 448 12.34 18.29 -12.11
CA LEU A 448 12.55 19.25 -11.02
C LEU A 448 12.37 18.59 -9.64
N PHE A 449 11.48 17.61 -9.53
CA PHE A 449 11.11 16.95 -8.29
C PHE A 449 11.12 15.42 -8.46
N SER A 450 11.18 14.70 -7.34
CA SER A 450 11.05 13.24 -7.28
C SER A 450 12.07 12.46 -8.11
N GLN A 451 13.28 13.00 -8.19
CA GLN A 451 14.44 12.30 -8.73
C GLN A 451 15.16 11.55 -7.63
N ASP A 452 15.85 10.49 -8.01
CA ASP A 452 16.95 9.97 -7.20
C ASP A 452 17.97 11.09 -6.98
N ILE A 453 18.56 11.16 -5.78
CA ILE A 453 19.53 12.20 -5.44
C ILE A 453 20.74 12.19 -6.39
N SER A 454 21.09 11.01 -6.92
CA SER A 454 22.15 10.83 -7.93
C SER A 454 21.81 11.42 -9.30
N GLN A 455 20.53 11.66 -9.58
CA GLN A 455 20.02 12.23 -10.84
C GLN A 455 19.53 13.68 -10.68
N ALA A 456 19.58 14.21 -9.46
CA ALA A 456 19.15 15.57 -9.17
C ALA A 456 20.03 16.59 -9.91
N VAL A 457 19.47 17.75 -10.24
CA VAL A 457 20.28 18.88 -10.72
C VAL A 457 21.14 19.37 -9.56
N THR A 458 22.44 19.14 -9.65
CA THR A 458 23.40 19.53 -8.61
C THR A 458 24.35 20.64 -9.07
N ASP A 459 24.98 21.30 -8.10
CA ASP A 459 26.19 22.08 -8.35
C ASP A 459 27.43 21.17 -8.57
N GLU A 460 28.58 21.80 -8.78
CA GLU A 460 29.89 21.12 -8.95
C GLU A 460 30.30 20.27 -7.75
N ARG A 461 29.65 20.45 -6.59
CA ARG A 461 29.93 19.73 -5.35
C ARG A 461 28.88 18.65 -5.03
N GLY A 462 27.98 18.35 -5.97
CA GLY A 462 26.94 17.34 -5.80
C GLY A 462 25.77 17.78 -4.91
N LYS A 463 25.65 19.07 -4.60
CA LYS A 463 24.54 19.59 -3.77
C LYS A 463 23.34 19.91 -4.65
N SER A 464 22.15 19.45 -4.23
CA SER A 464 20.88 19.68 -4.94
C SER A 464 20.56 21.18 -5.04
N LEU A 465 20.32 21.63 -6.26
CA LEU A 465 19.95 23.01 -6.56
C LEU A 465 18.67 23.45 -5.82
N VAL A 466 17.62 22.61 -5.85
CA VAL A 466 16.33 22.89 -5.18
C VAL A 466 16.55 23.10 -3.69
N LEU A 467 17.33 22.21 -3.05
CA LEU A 467 17.62 22.28 -1.63
C LEU A 467 18.39 23.56 -1.28
N GLN A 468 19.44 23.86 -2.02
CA GLN A 468 20.24 25.08 -1.81
C GLN A 468 19.39 26.34 -1.91
N MET A 469 18.60 26.48 -2.97
CA MET A 469 17.81 27.70 -3.20
C MET A 469 16.78 27.92 -2.10
N LEU A 470 16.12 26.85 -1.64
CA LEU A 470 15.17 26.94 -0.52
C LEU A 470 15.88 27.31 0.79
N LEU A 471 17.02 26.69 1.10
CA LEU A 471 17.78 26.98 2.33
C LEU A 471 18.37 28.40 2.30
N THR A 472 18.91 28.84 1.16
CA THR A 472 19.38 30.23 0.99
C THR A 472 18.24 31.22 1.19
N LYS A 473 17.04 30.93 0.67
CA LYS A 473 15.87 31.79 0.89
C LYS A 473 15.48 31.87 2.37
N LEU A 474 15.65 30.79 3.14
CA LEU A 474 15.35 30.78 4.58
C LEU A 474 16.28 31.69 5.40
N LEU A 475 17.48 32.03 4.90
CA LEU A 475 18.39 32.96 5.58
C LEU A 475 17.88 34.41 5.60
N GLU A 476 16.86 34.74 4.80
CA GLU A 476 16.19 36.05 4.82
C GLU A 476 15.23 36.21 6.02
N PHE A 477 14.95 35.13 6.76
CA PHE A 477 14.03 35.11 7.90
C PHE A 477 14.77 34.93 9.23
N SER A 478 14.09 35.20 10.34
CA SER A 478 14.69 34.97 11.66
C SER A 478 14.85 33.46 11.94
N ALA A 479 15.96 33.06 12.54
CA ALA A 479 16.22 31.65 12.86
C ALA A 479 15.15 31.04 13.78
N SER A 480 14.56 31.85 14.68
CA SER A 480 13.46 31.43 15.54
C SER A 480 12.19 31.09 14.76
N GLU A 481 11.82 31.90 13.75
CA GLU A 481 10.68 31.60 12.88
C GLU A 481 10.92 30.35 12.03
N VAL A 482 12.14 30.17 11.52
CA VAL A 482 12.52 28.98 10.74
C VAL A 482 12.49 27.73 11.61
N ALA A 483 13.03 27.78 12.84
CA ALA A 483 12.96 26.67 13.79
C ALA A 483 11.50 26.30 14.13
N LYS A 484 10.63 27.30 14.35
CA LYS A 484 9.20 27.08 14.56
C LYS A 484 8.50 26.48 13.33
N ALA A 485 8.92 26.85 12.13
CA ALA A 485 8.41 26.26 10.89
C ALA A 485 8.84 24.78 10.72
N TRP A 486 10.03 24.41 11.22
CA TRP A 486 10.47 23.01 11.24
C TRP A 486 9.69 22.14 12.23
N SER A 487 9.19 22.69 13.34
CA SER A 487 8.28 21.96 14.24
C SER A 487 6.81 21.99 13.78
N ALA A 488 6.46 22.88 12.85
CA ALA A 488 5.11 22.97 12.31
C ALA A 488 4.72 21.73 11.46
N PRO A 489 3.44 21.35 11.49
CA PRO A 489 2.91 20.28 10.65
C PRO A 489 3.02 20.60 9.16
N LEU A 490 3.17 19.56 8.33
CA LEU A 490 3.24 19.73 6.87
C LEU A 490 1.86 20.12 6.31
N ASP A 491 1.79 21.29 5.67
CA ASP A 491 0.61 21.78 4.97
C ASP A 491 0.66 21.34 3.50
N PHE A 492 0.07 20.17 3.22
CA PHE A 492 0.01 19.60 1.88
C PHE A 492 -0.63 20.54 0.85
N THR A 493 -1.60 21.36 1.25
CA THR A 493 -2.29 22.29 0.33
C THR A 493 -1.33 23.35 -0.18
N ARG A 494 -0.70 24.09 0.73
CA ARG A 494 0.21 25.19 0.37
C ARG A 494 1.47 24.67 -0.33
N VAL A 495 2.03 23.58 0.17
CA VAL A 495 3.23 22.97 -0.43
C VAL A 495 2.92 22.42 -1.83
N GLY A 496 1.77 21.77 -2.02
CA GLY A 496 1.32 21.34 -3.34
C GLY A 496 1.08 22.50 -4.30
N GLU A 497 0.48 23.60 -3.84
CA GLU A 497 0.36 24.83 -4.63
C GLU A 497 1.72 25.37 -5.06
N PHE A 498 2.67 25.48 -4.13
CA PHE A 498 4.01 25.95 -4.43
C PHE A 498 4.73 25.04 -5.44
N ARG A 499 4.65 23.72 -5.26
CA ARG A 499 5.19 22.75 -6.21
C ARG A 499 4.62 22.94 -7.61
N ARG A 500 3.30 23.08 -7.75
CA ARG A 500 2.65 23.30 -9.05
C ARG A 500 3.08 24.60 -9.70
N ASP A 501 3.29 25.66 -8.92
CA ASP A 501 3.84 26.90 -9.43
C ASP A 501 5.27 26.70 -9.95
N CYS A 502 6.13 26.00 -9.20
CA CYS A 502 7.47 25.65 -9.67
C CYS A 502 7.44 24.83 -10.98
N LEU A 503 6.51 23.90 -11.14
CA LEU A 503 6.37 23.11 -12.38
C LEU A 503 5.93 23.96 -13.57
N LYS A 504 5.04 24.95 -13.38
CA LYS A 504 4.66 25.89 -14.44
C LYS A 504 5.83 26.78 -14.85
N GLU A 505 6.61 27.28 -13.88
CA GLU A 505 7.82 28.03 -14.19
C GLU A 505 8.86 27.14 -14.88
N PHE A 506 8.99 25.88 -14.46
CA PHE A 506 9.88 24.91 -15.10
C PHE A 506 9.54 24.69 -16.56
N HIS A 507 8.26 24.56 -16.89
CA HIS A 507 7.81 24.51 -18.28
C HIS A 507 8.11 25.81 -19.04
N SER A 508 7.77 26.96 -18.43
CA SER A 508 7.95 28.30 -19.03
C SER A 508 9.42 28.64 -19.31
N SER A 509 10.31 28.17 -18.44
CA SER A 509 11.78 28.30 -18.58
C SER A 509 12.39 27.18 -19.43
N ASN A 510 11.58 26.47 -20.22
CA ASN A 510 12.01 25.36 -21.07
C ASN A 510 12.88 24.33 -20.31
N GLY A 511 12.44 23.97 -19.12
CA GLY A 511 13.08 22.99 -18.24
C GLY A 511 14.43 23.41 -17.64
N ASP A 512 14.69 24.72 -17.50
CA ASP A 512 15.77 25.23 -16.66
C ASP A 512 15.33 25.26 -15.19
N ALA A 513 15.89 24.35 -14.38
CA ALA A 513 15.54 24.21 -12.97
C ALA A 513 15.88 25.45 -12.13
N ARG A 514 17.00 26.14 -12.44
CA ARG A 514 17.44 27.31 -11.67
C ARG A 514 16.52 28.49 -11.92
N MET A 515 16.30 28.81 -13.19
CA MET A 515 15.43 29.92 -13.60
C MET A 515 14.00 29.71 -13.09
N ALA A 516 13.51 28.47 -13.14
CA ALA A 516 12.18 28.12 -12.65
C ALA A 516 12.03 28.39 -11.14
N MET A 517 13.00 27.93 -10.34
CA MET A 517 12.99 28.12 -8.88
C MET A 517 13.18 29.60 -8.51
N GLU A 518 14.08 30.34 -9.19
CA GLU A 518 14.28 31.78 -8.98
C GLU A 518 12.98 32.55 -9.25
N THR A 519 12.33 32.26 -10.38
CA THR A 519 11.07 32.90 -10.77
C THR A 519 9.93 32.55 -9.81
N ALA A 520 9.81 31.28 -9.41
CA ALA A 520 8.76 30.84 -8.50
C ALA A 520 8.92 31.45 -7.09
N LEU A 521 10.15 31.61 -6.61
CA LEU A 521 10.46 32.26 -5.34
C LEU A 521 10.29 33.79 -5.40
N ALA A 522 10.52 34.42 -6.55
CA ALA A 522 10.35 35.87 -6.73
C ALA A 522 8.90 36.29 -6.95
N LYS A 523 8.06 35.46 -7.60
CA LYS A 523 6.67 35.79 -7.97
C LYS A 523 5.75 36.08 -6.78
N ARG A 524 5.99 35.45 -5.63
CA ARG A 524 5.14 35.58 -4.44
C ARG A 524 5.98 35.50 -3.18
N GLN A 525 5.75 36.40 -2.23
CA GLN A 525 6.26 36.22 -0.87
C GLN A 525 5.61 35.00 -0.24
N ARG A 526 6.43 33.96 -0.03
CA ARG A 526 6.01 32.69 0.59
C ARG A 526 6.25 32.77 2.10
N PRO A 527 5.30 32.35 2.95
CA PRO A 527 5.54 32.24 4.38
C PRO A 527 6.61 31.19 4.68
N VAL A 528 7.36 31.38 5.77
CA VAL A 528 8.45 30.49 6.20
C VAL A 528 8.01 29.03 6.33
N THR A 529 6.78 28.80 6.82
CA THR A 529 6.20 27.46 6.97
C THR A 529 6.01 26.74 5.64
N GLU A 530 5.73 27.46 4.55
CA GLU A 530 5.57 26.89 3.21
C GLU A 530 6.93 26.55 2.59
N LEU A 531 7.97 27.37 2.82
CA LEU A 531 9.34 27.10 2.37
C LEU A 531 9.92 25.88 3.09
N VAL A 532 9.82 25.82 4.42
CA VAL A 532 10.26 24.65 5.20
C VAL A 532 9.40 23.42 4.84
N GLY A 533 8.10 23.60 4.64
CA GLY A 533 7.20 22.56 4.17
C GLY A 533 7.64 21.99 2.81
N MET A 534 8.07 22.85 1.88
CA MET A 534 8.58 22.43 0.58
C MET A 534 9.87 21.62 0.69
N ILE A 535 10.79 22.00 1.60
CA ILE A 535 12.00 21.20 1.87
C ILE A 535 11.63 19.82 2.41
N LYS A 536 10.75 19.77 3.42
CA LYS A 536 10.26 18.50 3.99
C LYS A 536 9.62 17.62 2.92
N TYR A 537 8.76 18.21 2.08
CA TYR A 537 8.07 17.49 1.02
C TYR A 537 9.05 16.97 -0.04
N TRP A 538 10.01 17.80 -0.50
CA TRP A 538 11.05 17.38 -1.43
C TRP A 538 11.86 16.19 -0.88
N LEU A 539 12.27 16.27 0.39
CA LEU A 539 12.99 15.18 1.05
C LEU A 539 12.16 13.89 1.12
N LEU A 540 10.86 14.02 1.41
CA LEU A 540 9.91 12.89 1.44
C LEU A 540 9.69 12.27 0.06
N GLU A 541 9.85 13.02 -1.03
CA GLU A 541 9.67 12.55 -2.41
C GLU A 541 10.89 11.89 -3.04
N LEU A 542 12.05 11.89 -2.39
CA LEU A 542 13.21 11.17 -2.90
C LEU A 542 12.93 9.65 -2.94
N SER A 543 13.39 8.98 -4.00
CA SER A 543 13.28 7.52 -4.17
C SER A 543 13.87 6.75 -2.98
N ASP A 544 15.01 7.21 -2.47
CA ASP A 544 15.59 6.81 -1.19
C ASP A 544 15.81 8.04 -0.30
N SER A 545 15.80 7.86 1.01
CA SER A 545 16.10 8.96 1.92
C SER A 545 17.58 9.36 1.85
N LEU A 546 17.89 10.61 2.24
CA LEU A 546 19.28 11.11 2.23
C LEU A 546 20.22 10.18 3.01
N ILE A 547 19.75 9.59 4.11
CA ILE A 547 20.38 8.44 4.75
C ILE A 547 19.69 7.19 4.19
N PRO A 548 20.37 6.40 3.34
CA PRO A 548 19.76 5.25 2.67
C PRO A 548 19.21 4.20 3.63
N ALA A 549 18.23 3.42 3.18
CA ALA A 549 17.66 2.33 3.98
C ALA A 549 18.71 1.33 4.50
N VAL A 550 19.80 1.10 3.76
CA VAL A 550 20.92 0.21 4.18
C VAL A 550 21.70 0.73 5.40
N ALA A 551 21.64 2.03 5.66
CA ALA A 551 22.25 2.69 6.81
C ALA A 551 21.29 2.82 8.01
N TYR A 552 20.02 2.44 7.83
CA TYR A 552 18.97 2.63 8.84
C TYR A 552 19.27 1.94 10.17
N GLN A 553 19.70 0.67 10.13
CA GLN A 553 19.96 -0.11 11.34
C GLN A 553 21.14 0.45 12.14
N ASP A 554 22.23 0.82 11.46
CA ASP A 554 23.39 1.43 12.11
C ASP A 554 23.02 2.78 12.74
N MET A 555 22.21 3.60 12.04
CA MET A 555 21.66 4.83 12.62
C MET A 555 20.78 4.56 13.84
N LEU A 556 20.00 3.49 13.83
CA LEU A 556 19.14 3.12 14.95
C LEU A 556 19.95 2.67 16.17
N GLU A 557 21.06 1.97 15.95
CA GLU A 557 22.00 1.51 16.98
C GLU A 557 22.91 2.65 17.49
N GLY A 558 22.99 3.76 16.77
CA GLY A 558 23.81 4.92 17.12
C GLY A 558 25.22 4.89 16.55
N GLU A 559 25.50 3.97 15.64
CA GLU A 559 26.76 3.78 14.92
C GLU A 559 26.83 4.74 13.70
N ILE A 560 26.87 6.04 13.98
CA ILE A 560 26.73 7.11 12.97
C ILE A 560 27.81 7.01 11.89
N GLU A 561 29.06 6.75 12.24
CA GLU A 561 30.17 6.63 11.28
C GLU A 561 29.91 5.51 10.27
N ARG A 562 29.56 4.33 10.77
CA ARG A 562 29.23 3.15 9.95
C ARG A 562 28.02 3.41 9.05
N ALA A 563 27.03 4.13 9.55
CA ALA A 563 25.88 4.55 8.76
C ALA A 563 26.30 5.48 7.60
N LEU A 564 27.14 6.47 7.88
CA LEU A 564 27.62 7.43 6.88
C LEU A 564 28.52 6.78 5.82
N GLU A 565 29.26 5.73 6.15
CA GLU A 565 30.10 4.98 5.20
C GLU A 565 29.28 4.35 4.07
N LYS A 566 28.01 4.03 4.35
CA LYS A 566 27.05 3.45 3.42
C LYS A 566 26.33 4.49 2.56
N CYS A 567 26.46 5.77 2.86
CA CYS A 567 25.82 6.85 2.09
C CYS A 567 26.59 7.13 0.79
N PRO A 568 25.90 7.35 -0.35
CA PRO A 568 26.54 7.82 -1.58
C PRO A 568 27.05 9.26 -1.42
N ALA A 569 27.98 9.67 -2.30
CA ALA A 569 28.65 10.98 -2.20
C ALA A 569 27.65 12.14 -2.30
N GLU A 570 26.66 12.02 -3.19
CA GLU A 570 25.60 12.99 -3.41
C GLU A 570 24.73 13.15 -2.15
N SER A 571 24.38 12.04 -1.50
CA SER A 571 23.69 12.08 -0.20
C SER A 571 24.51 12.81 0.86
N LEU A 572 25.81 12.53 0.96
CA LEU A 572 26.70 13.19 1.91
C LEU A 572 26.80 14.71 1.65
N ALA A 573 26.89 15.13 0.38
CA ALA A 573 26.91 16.55 0.00
C ALA A 573 25.65 17.31 0.45
N ASN A 574 24.49 16.67 0.29
CA ASN A 574 23.19 17.23 0.67
C ASN A 574 22.99 17.20 2.19
N LEU A 575 23.45 16.14 2.87
CA LEU A 575 23.48 16.08 4.34
C LEU A 575 24.35 17.18 4.95
N LEU A 576 25.51 17.48 4.37
CA LEU A 576 26.35 18.61 4.80
C LEU A 576 25.62 19.94 4.73
N THR A 577 24.88 20.17 3.64
CA THR A 577 24.10 21.40 3.46
C THR A 577 22.98 21.51 4.50
N ILE A 578 22.39 20.38 4.91
CA ILE A 578 21.42 20.32 6.01
C ILE A 578 22.10 20.57 7.36
N CYS A 579 23.27 19.99 7.62
CA CYS A 579 24.06 20.23 8.83
C CYS A 579 24.41 21.72 8.97
N ASP A 580 24.85 22.37 7.89
CA ASP A 580 25.11 23.82 7.85
C ASP A 580 23.88 24.62 8.27
N HIS A 581 22.71 24.25 7.73
CA HIS A 581 21.44 24.90 8.05
C HIS A 581 21.04 24.75 9.53
N PHE A 582 21.11 23.53 10.08
CA PHE A 582 20.76 23.30 11.49
C PHE A 582 21.79 23.87 12.46
N GLN A 583 23.07 23.95 12.07
CA GLN A 583 24.09 24.66 12.82
C GLN A 583 23.76 26.16 12.87
N TRP A 584 23.45 26.78 11.72
CA TRP A 584 23.00 28.17 11.67
C TRP A 584 21.78 28.42 12.55
N LEU A 585 20.78 27.53 12.53
CA LEU A 585 19.63 27.62 13.42
C LEU A 585 20.08 27.65 14.89
N THR A 586 20.91 26.69 15.28
CA THR A 586 21.39 26.54 16.67
C THR A 586 22.18 27.77 17.14
N GLU A 587 23.06 28.31 16.29
CA GLU A 587 23.88 29.49 16.61
C GLU A 587 23.07 30.79 16.71
N LYS A 588 21.98 30.90 15.93
CA LYS A 588 21.17 32.12 15.83
C LYS A 588 19.91 32.10 16.68
N THR A 589 19.54 30.95 17.24
CA THR A 589 18.46 30.85 18.23
C THR A 589 19.02 31.06 19.64
N GLU A 590 18.39 31.90 20.45
CA GLU A 590 18.82 32.21 21.82
C GLU A 590 18.76 31.00 22.77
N SER A 591 18.04 29.93 22.39
CA SER A 591 17.92 28.70 23.18
C SER A 591 18.94 27.66 22.70
N GLY A 592 19.91 27.32 23.55
CA GLY A 592 20.91 26.28 23.28
C GLY A 592 20.31 24.88 23.05
N ASP A 593 19.07 24.64 23.50
CA ASP A 593 18.37 23.35 23.32
C ASP A 593 17.40 23.32 22.14
N THR A 594 17.40 24.36 21.28
CA THR A 594 16.43 24.47 20.17
C THR A 594 16.44 23.25 19.25
N LEU A 595 17.62 22.69 18.94
CA LEU A 595 17.74 21.54 18.04
C LEU A 595 17.15 20.26 18.67
N THR A 596 17.50 19.98 19.91
CA THR A 596 16.95 18.85 20.67
C THR A 596 15.44 18.98 20.76
N GLN A 597 14.95 20.16 21.14
CA GLN A 597 13.53 20.43 21.20
C GLN A 597 12.86 20.24 19.84
N LEU A 598 13.45 20.68 18.73
CA LEU A 598 12.87 20.54 17.39
C LEU A 598 12.79 19.07 16.95
N LEU A 599 13.79 18.26 17.28
CA LEU A 599 13.85 16.83 16.91
C LEU A 599 13.01 15.93 17.84
N GLU A 600 12.81 16.35 19.09
CA GLU A 600 11.99 15.66 20.08
C GLU A 600 10.54 16.14 20.09
N THR A 601 10.28 17.37 19.62
CA THR A 601 8.93 17.89 19.49
C THR A 601 8.21 17.09 18.43
N TYR A 602 7.13 16.45 18.88
CA TYR A 602 6.26 15.74 17.99
C TYR A 602 5.63 16.69 16.97
N SER A 603 5.81 16.39 15.70
CA SER A 603 5.08 17.02 14.60
C SER A 603 4.45 15.93 13.74
N ASP A 604 3.67 16.32 12.71
CA ASP A 604 3.06 15.29 11.88
C ASP A 604 4.08 14.39 11.16
N PHE A 605 5.29 14.87 10.97
CA PHE A 605 6.36 14.06 10.44
C PHE A 605 7.57 14.37 11.29
N PRO A 606 7.95 13.49 12.24
CA PRO A 606 9.18 13.66 13.01
C PRO A 606 10.30 14.08 12.06
N VAL A 607 11.00 15.16 12.38
CA VAL A 607 11.90 15.81 11.41
C VAL A 607 12.95 14.83 10.89
N CYS A 608 13.44 13.92 11.75
CA CYS A 608 14.36 12.85 11.38
C CYS A 608 13.82 11.95 10.24
N HIS A 609 12.51 11.75 10.13
CA HIS A 609 11.91 10.93 9.07
C HIS A 609 12.01 11.54 7.68
N CYS A 610 12.27 12.84 7.57
CA CYS A 610 12.59 13.46 6.28
C CYS A 610 13.96 12.97 5.76
N PHE A 611 14.86 12.57 6.66
CA PHE A 611 16.25 12.27 6.36
C PHE A 611 16.59 10.78 6.37
N VAL A 612 15.90 9.99 7.20
CA VAL A 612 16.13 8.55 7.33
C VAL A 612 14.80 7.79 7.33
N ARG A 613 14.62 6.92 6.33
CA ARG A 613 13.42 6.11 6.14
C ARG A 613 13.78 4.64 5.95
N HIS A 614 12.89 3.78 6.42
CA HIS A 614 12.93 2.35 6.15
C HIS A 614 11.49 1.86 6.04
N ARG A 615 11.22 0.99 5.07
CA ARG A 615 9.87 0.47 4.78
C ARG A 615 9.30 -0.30 5.97
N LEU A 616 10.11 -1.18 6.55
CA LEU A 616 9.75 -1.99 7.72
C LEU A 616 10.29 -1.32 8.98
N ARG A 617 9.57 -0.37 9.58
CA ARG A 617 10.03 0.26 10.84
C ARG A 617 8.98 0.21 11.93
N ASN A 618 9.45 -0.04 13.16
CA ASN A 618 8.64 0.19 14.34
C ASN A 618 8.53 1.73 14.53
N PRO A 619 7.32 2.29 14.66
CA PRO A 619 7.11 3.70 14.91
C PRO A 619 7.97 4.25 16.04
N GLN A 620 8.12 3.51 17.13
CA GLN A 620 8.88 3.93 18.31
C GLN A 620 10.37 4.23 18.01
N HIS A 621 10.91 3.72 16.88
CA HIS A 621 12.26 4.01 16.44
C HIS A 621 12.51 5.51 16.22
N TRP A 622 11.47 6.31 15.95
CA TRP A 622 11.61 7.75 15.74
C TRP A 622 12.31 8.43 16.92
N ARG A 623 12.07 7.98 18.16
CA ARG A 623 12.68 8.54 19.37
C ARG A 623 14.20 8.33 19.37
N SER A 624 14.65 7.11 19.09
CA SER A 624 16.08 6.79 19.00
C SER A 624 16.73 7.49 17.82
N LEU A 625 16.08 7.47 16.65
CA LEU A 625 16.56 8.13 15.45
C LEU A 625 16.66 9.64 15.63
N SER A 626 15.71 10.30 16.28
CA SER A 626 15.79 11.74 16.56
C SER A 626 17.03 12.09 17.39
N ARG A 627 17.34 11.30 18.43
CA ARG A 627 18.55 11.52 19.24
C ARG A 627 19.84 11.27 18.46
N HIS A 628 19.90 10.21 17.66
CA HIS A 628 21.07 9.90 16.85
C HIS A 628 21.25 10.88 15.68
N PHE A 629 20.15 11.37 15.12
CA PHE A 629 20.17 12.41 14.11
C PHE A 629 20.65 13.75 14.68
N ALA A 630 20.28 14.10 15.92
CA ALA A 630 20.84 15.27 16.61
C ALA A 630 22.37 15.20 16.72
N LYS A 631 22.90 14.02 17.09
CA LYS A 631 24.35 13.76 17.12
C LYS A 631 24.99 13.85 15.72
N LEU A 632 24.31 13.34 14.69
CA LEU A 632 24.78 13.44 13.30
C LEU A 632 24.89 14.89 12.84
N LEU A 633 23.92 15.74 13.18
CA LEU A 633 23.97 17.17 12.84
C LEU A 633 25.17 17.88 13.50
N ALA A 634 25.61 17.42 14.68
CA ALA A 634 26.82 17.88 15.33
C ALA A 634 28.12 17.29 14.74
N ALA A 635 28.06 16.20 13.96
CA ALA A 635 29.21 15.52 13.38
C ALA A 635 29.65 16.06 12.00
N LYS A 636 29.42 17.36 11.74
CA LYS A 636 29.65 18.00 10.43
C LYS A 636 31.06 17.77 9.86
N ASP A 637 32.09 17.94 10.69
CA ASP A 637 33.49 17.78 10.25
C ASP A 637 33.78 16.36 9.76
N GLN A 638 33.16 15.36 10.39
CA GLN A 638 33.28 13.96 10.00
C GLN A 638 32.60 13.71 8.64
N ILE A 639 31.38 14.20 8.47
CA ILE A 639 30.65 14.09 7.19
C ILE A 639 31.46 14.77 6.08
N GLN A 640 32.08 15.92 6.35
CA GLN A 640 32.88 16.66 5.37
C GLN A 640 34.11 15.85 4.95
N LYS A 641 34.86 15.31 5.91
CA LYS A 641 36.01 14.46 5.65
C LYS A 641 35.64 13.22 4.80
N MET A 642 34.49 12.60 5.09
CA MET A 642 34.01 11.43 4.33
C MET A 642 33.62 11.80 2.90
N HIS A 643 32.91 12.92 2.73
CA HIS A 643 32.54 13.44 1.41
C HIS A 643 33.77 13.76 0.55
N GLU A 644 34.76 14.45 1.11
CA GLU A 644 36.03 14.76 0.42
C GLU A 644 36.82 13.50 0.05
N THR A 645 36.75 12.46 0.89
CA THR A 645 37.40 11.16 0.59
C THR A 645 36.69 10.48 -0.58
N ARG A 646 35.36 10.41 -0.57
CA ARG A 646 34.55 9.83 -1.66
C ARG A 646 34.75 10.56 -2.99
N LEU A 647 34.85 11.89 -2.98
CA LEU A 647 35.11 12.67 -4.20
C LEU A 647 36.49 12.37 -4.81
N LYS A 648 37.47 11.95 -4.02
CA LYS A 648 38.79 11.52 -4.53
C LYS A 648 38.75 10.13 -5.16
N ASP A 649 37.83 9.29 -4.69
CA ASP A 649 37.68 7.90 -5.14
C ASP A 649 36.89 7.79 -6.45
N VAL A 650 36.08 8.79 -6.81
CA VAL A 650 35.39 8.82 -8.11
C VAL A 650 36.43 9.09 -9.20
N PRO A 651 36.69 8.13 -10.12
CA PRO A 651 37.66 8.35 -11.19
C PRO A 651 37.21 9.55 -12.02
N LYS A 652 38.06 10.58 -12.10
CA LYS A 652 37.83 11.75 -12.96
C LYS A 652 37.73 11.27 -14.40
N ILE A 653 36.50 11.11 -14.91
CA ILE A 653 36.27 10.89 -16.33
C ILE A 653 36.76 12.16 -17.06
N PRO A 654 37.67 12.08 -18.04
CA PRO A 654 38.19 13.25 -18.73
C PRO A 654 37.06 14.10 -19.34
N GLU A 655 37.09 15.40 -19.05
CA GLU A 655 36.08 16.43 -19.39
C GLU A 655 35.61 16.42 -20.86
N ILE A 656 36.42 15.88 -21.77
CA ILE A 656 36.13 15.85 -23.22
C ILE A 656 35.11 14.74 -23.58
N ALA A 657 34.91 13.73 -22.72
CA ALA A 657 33.87 12.71 -22.93
C ALA A 657 32.50 13.13 -22.38
N ALA A 658 32.43 14.06 -21.43
CA ALA A 658 31.19 14.43 -20.74
C ALA A 658 30.16 15.17 -21.62
N ALA A 659 30.59 15.83 -22.70
CA ALA A 659 29.69 16.47 -23.66
C ALA A 659 28.97 15.46 -24.60
N HIS A 660 29.40 14.20 -24.63
CA HIS A 660 28.81 13.13 -25.45
C HIS A 660 28.28 11.93 -24.65
N TYR A 661 28.30 11.97 -23.31
CA TYR A 661 27.59 11.00 -22.48
C TYR A 661 26.10 11.40 -22.37
N MET A 662 25.37 11.23 -23.47
CA MET A 662 23.91 11.12 -23.46
C MET A 662 23.55 9.65 -23.66
N GLU A 663 22.76 9.15 -22.70
CA GLU A 663 22.28 7.77 -22.50
C GLU A 663 23.29 6.77 -21.90
N PRO A 664 23.01 6.21 -20.71
CA PRO A 664 23.32 4.80 -20.50
C PRO A 664 22.41 4.02 -21.44
N GLU A 665 22.97 3.44 -22.50
CA GLU A 665 22.27 2.39 -23.24
C GLU A 665 21.77 1.36 -22.22
N LEU A 666 20.46 1.26 -22.05
CA LEU A 666 19.82 0.10 -21.43
C LEU A 666 20.13 -1.09 -22.34
N LYS A 667 21.31 -1.70 -22.17
CA LYS A 667 21.64 -2.98 -22.76
C LYS A 667 20.67 -3.99 -22.17
N SER A 668 19.67 -4.33 -22.96
CA SER A 668 18.96 -5.60 -22.91
C SER A 668 19.96 -6.70 -22.59
N THR A 669 19.73 -7.43 -21.50
CA THR A 669 20.47 -8.61 -21.11
C THR A 669 20.22 -9.74 -22.11
N GLY A 670 20.84 -9.62 -23.29
CA GLY A 670 21.01 -10.67 -24.26
C GLY A 670 22.46 -11.13 -24.26
N HIS A 671 22.70 -12.33 -23.72
CA HIS A 671 23.87 -13.19 -23.89
C HIS A 671 25.24 -12.51 -24.10
N LEU A 672 26.01 -12.34 -23.01
CA LEU A 672 27.46 -12.26 -23.09
C LEU A 672 28.09 -13.56 -22.58
N ALA A 673 28.96 -14.08 -23.43
CA ALA A 673 29.76 -15.28 -23.24
C ALA A 673 30.66 -15.18 -22.00
N LEU A 674 30.77 -16.29 -21.27
CA LEU A 674 31.67 -16.49 -20.15
C LEU A 674 33.13 -16.56 -20.64
N PRO A 675 34.08 -15.86 -19.97
CA PRO A 675 35.48 -16.21 -20.03
C PRO A 675 35.69 -17.56 -19.31
N GLN A 676 36.41 -18.47 -19.95
CA GLN A 676 36.90 -19.69 -19.33
C GLN A 676 37.97 -19.36 -18.27
N ASP A 677 38.10 -20.27 -17.30
CA ASP A 677 39.13 -20.38 -16.25
C ASP A 677 38.88 -19.64 -14.92
N SER A 678 38.20 -20.33 -14.00
CA SER A 678 38.75 -20.62 -12.66
C SER A 678 37.85 -21.62 -11.92
N ASP A 679 38.44 -22.76 -11.54
CA ASP A 679 37.85 -23.80 -10.70
C ASP A 679 37.43 -23.25 -9.35
N THR A 680 36.15 -22.87 -9.23
CA THR A 680 35.50 -22.66 -7.94
C THR A 680 34.24 -23.50 -7.86
N GLU A 681 34.25 -24.39 -6.86
CA GLU A 681 33.22 -25.39 -6.57
C GLU A 681 31.85 -24.72 -6.37
N PHE A 682 30.94 -24.94 -7.32
CA PHE A 682 29.59 -24.40 -7.31
C PHE A 682 28.75 -25.10 -6.24
N VAL A 683 28.48 -24.42 -5.13
CA VAL A 683 27.49 -24.85 -4.13
C VAL A 683 26.14 -24.23 -4.48
N PRO A 684 25.14 -25.03 -4.92
CA PRO A 684 23.81 -24.49 -5.18
C PRO A 684 23.15 -24.05 -3.88
N ARG A 685 22.77 -22.77 -3.79
CA ARG A 685 21.91 -22.27 -2.72
C ARG A 685 20.53 -22.95 -2.84
N PRO A 686 19.92 -23.41 -1.73
CA PRO A 686 18.64 -24.09 -1.78
C PRO A 686 17.55 -23.13 -2.25
N PHE A 687 16.72 -23.63 -3.17
CA PHE A 687 15.52 -22.97 -3.67
C PHE A 687 14.61 -22.54 -2.51
N LYS A 688 14.06 -21.33 -2.61
CA LYS A 688 12.93 -20.87 -1.79
C LYS A 688 11.75 -21.81 -2.05
N THR A 689 11.48 -22.72 -1.13
CA THR A 689 10.24 -23.51 -1.12
C THR A 689 9.08 -22.58 -0.77
N SER A 690 8.12 -22.46 -1.69
CA SER A 690 6.80 -21.91 -1.42
C SER A 690 6.15 -22.73 -0.29
N VAL A 691 5.86 -22.07 0.83
CA VAL A 691 5.13 -22.65 1.95
C VAL A 691 3.70 -22.92 1.46
N VAL A 692 3.35 -24.20 1.37
CA VAL A 692 1.99 -24.67 1.13
C VAL A 692 1.21 -24.55 2.44
N GLU A 693 0.11 -23.80 2.42
CA GLU A 693 -0.88 -23.83 3.50
C GLU A 693 -1.63 -25.17 3.46
N THR A 694 -1.45 -26.00 4.49
CA THR A 694 -2.28 -27.18 4.73
C THR A 694 -3.28 -26.91 5.86
N THR A 695 -4.57 -27.08 5.57
CA THR A 695 -5.64 -27.25 6.58
C THR A 695 -6.37 -28.60 6.34
N PRO A 696 -7.12 -29.11 7.34
CA PRO A 696 -6.94 -30.49 7.83
C PRO A 696 -7.97 -31.51 7.28
N VAL A 697 -7.57 -32.79 7.24
CA VAL A 697 -8.49 -33.93 7.27
C VAL A 697 -7.90 -35.07 8.12
N ARG A 698 -8.69 -35.57 9.08
CA ARG A 698 -8.52 -36.86 9.82
C ARG A 698 -9.50 -37.89 9.21
N PRO A 699 -9.46 -39.19 9.58
CA PRO A 699 -8.35 -40.06 10.02
C PRO A 699 -8.32 -41.42 9.28
N SER A 700 -7.19 -42.14 9.25
CA SER A 700 -7.14 -43.60 9.51
C SER A 700 -5.74 -44.21 9.37
N SER A 701 -5.44 -45.10 10.32
CA SER A 701 -4.51 -46.24 10.25
C SER A 701 -2.98 -46.03 10.41
N LYS A 702 -2.54 -46.43 11.61
CA LYS A 702 -1.44 -47.37 11.96
C LYS A 702 0.01 -47.12 11.50
N ARG A 703 0.86 -47.02 12.54
CA ARG A 703 2.29 -47.42 12.69
C ARG A 703 3.33 -46.52 12.02
N LEU A 704 4.57 -46.39 12.51
CA LEU A 704 5.31 -46.55 13.79
C LEU A 704 6.76 -46.08 13.47
N SER A 705 7.52 -45.65 14.48
CA SER A 705 8.97 -45.28 14.50
C SER A 705 9.32 -43.91 13.89
N GLY A 706 10.16 -43.06 14.47
CA GLY A 706 11.05 -43.04 15.65
C GLY A 706 12.00 -41.85 15.40
N ILE A 707 12.23 -40.92 16.33
CA ILE A 707 13.37 -40.90 17.25
C ILE A 707 13.12 -39.78 18.26
N ASN A 708 13.27 -40.11 19.54
CA ASN A 708 13.30 -39.20 20.69
C ASN A 708 14.76 -38.95 21.08
N LEU A 709 15.13 -37.69 21.30
CA LEU A 709 16.28 -37.32 22.11
C LEU A 709 15.80 -36.38 23.24
N LEU A 710 15.56 -37.03 24.39
CA LEU A 710 15.65 -36.61 25.80
C LEU A 710 15.78 -35.09 26.07
N ALA A 711 14.85 -34.44 26.78
CA ALA A 711 14.45 -34.57 28.19
C ALA A 711 15.28 -33.68 29.14
N SER A 712 14.59 -32.73 29.78
CA SER A 712 14.84 -32.32 31.16
C SER A 712 13.49 -32.15 31.87
N THR A 713 13.32 -32.96 32.90
CA THR A 713 12.12 -33.14 33.73
C THR A 713 11.93 -32.00 34.74
N PRO A 714 10.68 -31.63 35.09
CA PRO A 714 10.35 -30.89 36.30
C PRO A 714 9.78 -31.81 37.40
N SER A 715 9.98 -31.46 38.67
CA SER A 715 9.06 -31.70 39.83
C SER A 715 9.77 -31.38 41.17
N PRO A 716 9.09 -31.31 42.33
CA PRO A 716 7.73 -30.85 42.62
C PRO A 716 7.63 -29.93 43.89
N CYS A 717 6.43 -29.35 44.04
CA CYS A 717 5.70 -29.01 45.27
C CYS A 717 6.42 -28.78 46.61
N SER A 718 6.14 -27.61 47.20
CA SER A 718 5.93 -27.48 48.65
C SER A 718 4.78 -26.50 48.94
N SER A 719 3.78 -27.02 49.66
CA SER A 719 2.59 -26.35 50.21
C SER A 719 2.92 -25.30 51.29
N PRO A 720 2.01 -24.34 51.57
CA PRO A 720 2.19 -23.34 52.62
C PRO A 720 1.57 -23.79 53.96
N VAL A 721 2.21 -23.42 55.07
CA VAL A 721 1.67 -23.51 56.44
C VAL A 721 1.64 -22.09 57.03
N PRO A 722 0.62 -21.73 57.84
CA PRO A 722 0.32 -20.35 58.20
C PRO A 722 0.96 -19.95 59.52
N THR A 723 1.34 -18.68 59.65
CA THR A 723 1.53 -18.04 60.96
C THR A 723 1.00 -16.62 60.90
N GLY A 724 -0.10 -16.38 61.61
CA GLY A 724 -0.47 -15.04 62.04
C GLY A 724 0.36 -14.63 63.26
N ARG A 725 0.71 -13.35 63.34
CA ARG A 725 0.65 -12.58 64.59
C ARG A 725 0.74 -11.07 64.32
N VAL A 726 -0.37 -10.43 64.68
CA VAL A 726 -0.57 -9.09 65.26
C VAL A 726 0.69 -8.40 65.81
N SER A 727 0.87 -7.14 65.43
CA SER A 727 1.20 -6.04 66.36
C SER A 727 1.09 -4.67 65.67
N SER A 728 0.09 -3.89 66.07
CA SER A 728 0.17 -2.42 66.17
C SER A 728 0.96 -2.07 67.46
N PRO A 729 1.41 -0.82 67.72
CA PRO A 729 0.71 0.46 67.50
C PRO A 729 1.06 1.18 66.21
#